data_AF-A0A1V6HWZ8-F1
#
_entry.id   AF-A0A1V6HWZ8-F1
#
_cell.length_a   1.000
_cell.length_b   1.000
_cell.length_c   1.000
_cell.angle_alpha   90.00
_cell.angle_beta   90.00
_cell.angle_gamma   90.00
#
_symmetry.space_group_name_H-M   'P 1'
#
loop_
_entity.id
_entity.type
_entity.pdbx_description
1 polymer ?
#
loop_
_entity_poly.entity_id
_entity_poly.type
_entity_poly.pdbx_seq_one_letter_code
_entity_poly.pdbx_strand_id
1 'polypeptide(L)'
;MVAAECICDEPEDPKDPCGEKLNPECKPERCPMANGKEGICIMVAAECICDEPEDPKDPCGKELNPECRPDKCTMTNGVEGICTRTDAGDCICDEPEAPTDPCGAVLNPRCSPEACKMADGTDGICKLNAANDCICDEPEDPTDPCGSVLNPRCSPEACKMANGTEGICKLNAANECICDEPEAPTDPCGAVLNPRCSPEACKMADGTEGICKLNAANECICDEPEDPNDPCGAVLNPRCSPEACKMADGVEGICIRTDAGDCICDEPEDPNDPCGSVLNPRCSPEACKMANGTEGICKLNAANECICDEPEDPTDPCGAVLNPRCSPEACKMANGTEGICKRTDAGDCICDEPEDPNDPCGSVLNPRCSPEKCELANGDVGICRLNAKDDCLCVDDNPCGEALNPVCAPVTCQMSDGTRGKCQVSKDLECLCEDPGTVPEDPCGSIANPKCTADPCETTAGTPGTCEYQERMCLCLETTQDEPCSDLINPKCTPDTCETDNGLKGSCATRSVEPMGPQCLCLALPDACKEAFDCVELEWTVKCYGRWECVSGKCEPTCEQVYCGNGSCEPEFGESRTSCPTDCEDYCFKNDDCLEGSFCEYPDGQCKAPGKCQRKPVRCSDTNDPVCGCDDQTYQNSCMAGMAGVSILALGECPSPTP
;
A
#
# COMPACT_ATOMS: atom_id res chain seq x y z
N MET A 1 -82.26 79.77 -27.86
CA MET A 1 -82.93 79.06 -26.74
C MET A 1 -83.51 77.77 -27.29
N VAL A 2 -82.89 76.63 -27.01
CA VAL A 2 -83.46 75.44 -26.36
C VAL A 2 -82.24 74.60 -25.98
N ALA A 3 -81.99 74.46 -24.68
CA ALA A 3 -80.95 73.62 -24.13
C ALA A 3 -81.51 72.19 -23.97
N ALA A 4 -80.74 71.18 -24.37
CA ALA A 4 -81.01 69.79 -24.04
C ALA A 4 -80.43 69.50 -22.66
N GLU A 5 -81.28 69.06 -21.74
CA GLU A 5 -80.91 68.61 -20.40
C GLU A 5 -80.44 67.16 -20.47
N CYS A 6 -79.21 66.88 -20.03
CA CYS A 6 -78.71 65.54 -19.76
C CYS A 6 -79.10 65.15 -18.34
N ILE A 7 -79.83 64.05 -18.20
CA ILE A 7 -80.06 63.33 -16.95
C ILE A 7 -78.79 62.53 -16.66
N CYS A 8 -78.16 62.77 -15.50
CA CYS A 8 -77.10 61.91 -14.98
C CYS A 8 -77.77 60.84 -14.10
N ASP A 9 -77.63 59.57 -14.48
CA ASP A 9 -77.92 58.42 -13.62
C ASP A 9 -76.97 58.42 -12.41
N GLU A 10 -77.51 58.01 -11.26
CA GLU A 10 -76.84 57.89 -9.97
C GLU A 10 -75.65 56.90 -10.03
N PRO A 11 -74.58 57.11 -9.23
CA PRO A 11 -73.47 56.17 -9.17
C PRO A 11 -73.89 54.86 -8.47
N GLU A 12 -73.74 53.73 -9.16
CA GLU A 12 -73.89 52.40 -8.55
C GLU A 12 -72.88 52.20 -7.41
N ASP A 13 -73.38 51.69 -6.28
CA ASP A 13 -72.63 51.29 -5.08
C ASP A 13 -71.40 50.40 -5.40
N PRO A 14 -70.34 50.43 -4.57
CA PRO A 14 -69.18 49.57 -4.74
C PRO A 14 -69.61 48.10 -4.69
N LYS A 15 -69.34 47.38 -5.78
CA LYS A 15 -69.70 45.96 -5.94
C LYS A 15 -69.15 45.14 -4.79
N ASP A 16 -70.04 44.52 -4.02
CA ASP A 16 -69.71 43.57 -2.95
C ASP A 16 -68.96 42.35 -3.54
N PRO A 17 -67.65 42.18 -3.24
CA PRO A 17 -66.84 41.08 -3.77
C PRO A 17 -67.30 39.69 -3.29
N CYS A 18 -68.05 39.60 -2.19
CA CYS A 18 -68.53 38.32 -1.64
C CYS A 18 -69.92 37.93 -2.15
N GLY A 19 -70.61 38.81 -2.88
CA GLY A 19 -71.96 38.54 -3.36
C GLY A 19 -72.02 37.35 -4.32
N GLU A 20 -73.12 36.59 -4.27
CA GLU A 20 -73.34 35.37 -5.08
C GLU A 20 -73.13 35.54 -6.60
N LYS A 21 -73.25 36.77 -7.12
CA LYS A 21 -73.01 37.05 -8.55
C LYS A 21 -71.53 37.08 -8.93
N LEU A 22 -70.67 37.51 -8.01
CA LEU A 22 -69.23 37.65 -8.25
C LEU A 22 -68.46 36.46 -7.66
N ASN A 23 -68.94 35.91 -6.54
CA ASN A 23 -68.31 34.80 -5.84
C ASN A 23 -69.30 33.69 -5.45
N PRO A 24 -69.92 33.01 -6.44
CA PRO A 24 -70.95 31.98 -6.20
C PRO A 24 -70.44 30.75 -5.44
N GLU A 25 -69.13 30.48 -5.47
CA GLU A 25 -68.50 29.36 -4.78
C GLU A 25 -67.92 29.77 -3.42
N CYS A 26 -68.12 31.03 -2.99
CA CYS A 26 -67.57 31.62 -1.78
C CYS A 26 -66.07 31.33 -1.56
N LYS A 27 -65.27 31.60 -2.60
CA LYS A 27 -63.81 31.53 -2.53
C LYS A 27 -63.28 32.64 -1.63
N PRO A 28 -62.18 32.41 -0.88
CA PRO A 28 -61.61 33.42 0.00
C PRO A 28 -61.03 34.58 -0.81
N GLU A 29 -61.83 35.62 -1.01
CA GLU A 29 -61.43 36.89 -1.64
C GLU A 29 -61.49 38.02 -0.61
N ARG A 30 -60.61 39.02 -0.77
CA ARG A 30 -60.60 40.18 0.13
C ARG A 30 -61.80 41.07 -0.13
N CYS A 31 -62.41 41.54 0.94
CA CYS A 31 -63.60 42.35 0.89
C CYS A 31 -63.52 43.50 1.91
N PRO A 32 -64.04 44.69 1.57
CA PRO A 32 -64.05 45.83 2.49
C PRO A 32 -65.20 45.68 3.50
N MET A 33 -64.88 45.64 4.79
CA MET A 33 -65.89 45.62 5.85
C MET A 33 -66.42 47.03 6.15
N ALA A 34 -67.65 47.12 6.67
CA ALA A 34 -68.32 48.39 7.01
C ALA A 34 -67.60 49.22 8.10
N ASN A 35 -66.70 48.60 8.86
CA ASN A 35 -65.86 49.25 9.89
C ASN A 35 -64.54 49.83 9.32
N GLY A 36 -64.29 49.71 8.01
CA GLY A 36 -63.10 50.22 7.33
C GLY A 36 -61.88 49.28 7.36
N LYS A 37 -62.02 48.06 7.91
CA LYS A 37 -61.00 47.00 7.84
C LYS A 37 -61.16 46.12 6.59
N GLU A 38 -60.11 45.44 6.18
CA GLU A 38 -60.17 44.36 5.17
C GLU A 38 -60.61 43.05 5.84
N GLY A 39 -61.64 42.40 5.29
CA GLY A 39 -62.09 41.05 5.65
C GLY A 39 -61.88 40.06 4.49
N ILE A 40 -62.33 38.83 4.67
CA ILE A 40 -62.28 37.77 3.65
C ILE A 40 -63.68 37.16 3.50
N CYS A 41 -64.07 36.81 2.27
CA CYS A 41 -65.34 36.14 2.01
C CYS A 41 -65.36 34.73 2.64
N ILE A 42 -66.30 34.50 3.56
CA ILE A 42 -66.50 33.22 4.26
C ILE A 42 -67.95 32.76 4.13
N MET A 43 -68.16 31.43 4.10
CA MET A 43 -69.50 30.84 3.97
C MET A 43 -70.11 30.62 5.36
N VAL A 44 -71.13 31.40 5.70
CA VAL A 44 -71.84 31.31 6.99
C VAL A 44 -73.31 31.00 6.71
N ALA A 45 -73.82 29.89 7.25
CA ALA A 45 -75.21 29.47 7.09
C ALA A 45 -75.73 29.44 5.63
N ALA A 46 -74.86 29.05 4.69
CA ALA A 46 -75.09 29.00 3.24
C ALA A 46 -75.20 30.36 2.52
N GLU A 47 -74.83 31.45 3.18
CA GLU A 47 -74.61 32.76 2.56
C GLU A 47 -73.12 33.11 2.61
N CYS A 48 -72.58 33.70 1.53
CA CYS A 48 -71.20 34.17 1.49
C CYS A 48 -71.14 35.61 1.99
N ILE A 49 -70.45 35.84 3.10
CA ILE A 49 -70.37 37.16 3.74
C ILE A 49 -68.91 37.59 3.93
N CYS A 50 -68.69 38.90 3.95
CA CYS A 50 -67.40 39.48 4.30
C CYS A 50 -67.23 39.53 5.81
N ASP A 51 -66.28 38.77 6.37
CA ASP A 51 -66.04 38.73 7.82
C ASP A 51 -64.54 38.74 8.15
N GLU A 52 -64.20 38.93 9.42
CA GLU A 52 -62.82 38.79 9.91
C GLU A 52 -62.37 37.32 9.80
N PRO A 53 -61.12 37.04 9.38
CA PRO A 53 -60.60 35.67 9.37
C PRO A 53 -60.67 35.08 10.78
N GLU A 54 -61.23 33.88 10.94
CA GLU A 54 -61.19 33.17 12.22
C GLU A 54 -59.71 33.06 12.67
N ASP A 55 -59.43 33.48 13.91
CA ASP A 55 -58.09 33.39 14.52
C ASP A 55 -57.51 31.97 14.31
N PRO A 56 -56.20 31.84 14.02
CA PRO A 56 -55.58 30.55 13.88
C PRO A 56 -55.81 29.75 15.17
N LYS A 57 -56.52 28.62 15.04
CA LYS A 57 -56.77 27.71 16.17
C LYS A 57 -55.44 27.41 16.85
N ASP A 58 -55.37 27.63 18.17
CA ASP A 58 -54.18 27.42 18.99
C ASP A 58 -53.57 26.03 18.71
N PRO A 59 -52.40 25.97 18.05
CA PRO A 59 -51.78 24.71 17.64
C PRO A 59 -51.30 23.87 18.83
N CYS A 60 -51.21 24.44 20.04
CA CYS A 60 -50.89 23.71 21.27
C CYS A 60 -52.11 23.15 21.99
N GLY A 61 -53.32 23.50 21.54
CA GLY A 61 -54.57 23.07 22.16
C GLY A 61 -54.78 21.56 22.12
N LYS A 62 -55.40 20.99 23.16
CA LYS A 62 -55.64 19.55 23.33
C LYS A 62 -56.40 18.87 22.17
N GLU A 63 -57.14 19.64 21.36
CA GLU A 63 -57.83 19.10 20.18
C GLU A 63 -56.91 18.88 18.97
N LEU A 64 -55.90 19.74 18.79
CA LEU A 64 -54.97 19.69 17.67
C LEU A 64 -53.66 18.98 18.03
N ASN A 65 -53.21 19.14 19.27
CA ASN A 65 -51.95 18.58 19.78
C ASN A 65 -52.15 17.89 21.14
N PRO A 66 -52.90 16.78 21.20
CA PRO A 66 -53.19 16.06 22.44
C PRO A 66 -51.93 15.45 23.11
N GLU A 67 -50.87 15.21 22.34
CA GLU A 67 -49.60 14.66 22.84
C GLU A 67 -48.57 15.74 23.24
N CYS A 68 -48.89 17.02 23.05
CA CYS A 68 -48.00 18.16 23.27
C CYS A 68 -46.64 18.02 22.56
N ARG A 69 -46.69 17.76 21.26
CA ARG A 69 -45.52 17.78 20.38
C ARG A 69 -45.01 19.22 20.21
N PRO A 70 -43.70 19.44 20.05
CA PRO A 70 -43.10 20.77 20.01
C PRO A 70 -43.35 21.47 18.68
N ASP A 71 -44.61 21.81 18.42
CA ASP A 71 -45.04 22.53 17.22
C ASP A 71 -44.84 24.04 17.43
N LYS A 72 -44.57 24.76 16.33
CA LYS A 72 -44.47 26.22 16.36
C LYS A 72 -45.83 26.82 16.67
N CYS A 73 -45.83 27.80 17.55
CA CYS A 73 -47.02 28.50 17.98
C CYS A 73 -46.73 30.00 18.09
N THR A 74 -47.77 30.81 18.16
CA THR A 74 -47.64 32.25 18.37
C THR A 74 -48.33 32.60 19.67
N MET A 75 -47.59 33.18 20.60
CA MET A 75 -48.12 33.61 21.89
C MET A 75 -49.10 34.78 21.72
N THR A 76 -49.88 35.05 22.76
CA THR A 76 -50.86 36.16 22.78
C THR A 76 -50.23 37.55 22.63
N ASN A 77 -48.91 37.69 22.79
CA ASN A 77 -48.15 38.93 22.58
C ASN A 77 -47.56 39.05 21.16
N GLY A 78 -47.79 38.07 20.27
CA GLY A 78 -47.28 38.04 18.90
C GLY A 78 -45.87 37.47 18.73
N VAL A 79 -45.24 36.98 19.81
CA VAL A 79 -43.92 36.33 19.77
C VAL A 79 -44.07 34.87 19.34
N GLU A 80 -43.16 34.40 18.48
CA GLU A 80 -43.10 32.98 18.11
C GLU A 80 -42.57 32.15 19.28
N GLY A 81 -43.28 31.09 19.62
CA GLY A 81 -42.95 30.15 20.68
C GLY A 81 -43.05 28.70 20.20
N ILE A 82 -42.86 27.77 21.14
CA ILE A 82 -43.00 26.32 20.89
C ILE A 82 -43.97 25.74 21.92
N CYS A 83 -44.79 24.77 21.52
CA CYS A 83 -45.68 24.07 22.44
C CYS A 83 -44.89 23.26 23.49
N THR A 84 -45.05 23.59 24.76
CA THR A 84 -44.39 22.94 25.91
C THR A 84 -45.42 22.44 26.92
N ARG A 85 -45.06 21.39 27.66
CA ARG A 85 -45.95 20.76 28.63
C ARG A 85 -45.66 21.28 30.03
N THR A 86 -46.66 21.88 30.66
CA THR A 86 -46.58 22.37 32.04
C THR A 86 -46.59 21.23 33.06
N ASP A 87 -46.17 21.51 34.29
CA ASP A 87 -46.20 20.57 35.42
C ASP A 87 -47.62 20.07 35.76
N ALA A 88 -48.65 20.85 35.40
CA ALA A 88 -50.06 20.47 35.54
C ALA A 88 -50.55 19.52 34.42
N GLY A 89 -49.71 19.24 33.41
CA GLY A 89 -50.00 18.37 32.28
C GLY A 89 -50.70 19.06 31.10
N ASP A 90 -50.88 20.38 31.16
CA ASP A 90 -51.46 21.19 30.08
C ASP A 90 -50.37 21.62 29.08
N CYS A 91 -50.69 21.59 27.79
CA CYS A 91 -49.80 22.04 26.71
C CYS A 91 -50.05 23.51 26.42
N ILE A 92 -49.00 24.34 26.45
CA ILE A 92 -49.09 25.80 26.25
C ILE A 92 -48.00 26.25 25.27
N CYS A 93 -48.19 27.41 24.65
CA CYS A 93 -47.17 28.05 23.83
C CYS A 93 -46.21 28.86 24.73
N ASP A 94 -44.93 28.50 24.79
CA ASP A 94 -43.94 29.12 25.69
C ASP A 94 -42.63 29.50 24.97
N GLU A 95 -41.85 30.39 25.60
CA GLU A 95 -40.63 30.97 25.01
C GLU A 95 -39.53 29.90 25.06
N PRO A 96 -38.70 29.75 24.01
CA PRO A 96 -37.57 28.83 24.08
C PRO A 96 -36.56 29.38 25.09
N GLU A 97 -36.48 28.80 26.30
CA GLU A 97 -35.44 29.16 27.24
C GLU A 97 -34.06 28.88 26.62
N ALA A 98 -33.22 29.92 26.52
CA ALA A 98 -31.83 29.77 26.13
C ALA A 98 -31.12 28.94 27.23
N PRO A 99 -30.46 27.82 26.92
CA PRO A 99 -29.83 27.03 27.97
C PRO A 99 -28.62 27.78 28.52
N THR A 100 -28.48 27.85 29.84
CA THR A 100 -27.35 28.52 30.52
C THR A 100 -26.24 27.57 30.95
N ASP A 101 -26.43 26.27 30.77
CA ASP A 101 -25.47 25.23 31.16
C ASP A 101 -24.65 24.78 29.93
N PRO A 102 -23.38 25.20 29.82
CA PRO A 102 -22.51 24.85 28.70
C PRO A 102 -22.13 23.37 28.65
N CYS A 103 -22.39 22.57 29.70
CA CYS A 103 -22.26 21.12 29.68
C CYS A 103 -23.60 20.40 29.51
N GLY A 104 -24.71 21.14 29.53
CA GLY A 104 -26.05 20.57 29.42
C GLY A 104 -26.28 19.96 28.04
N ALA A 105 -27.07 18.88 27.98
CA ALA A 105 -27.35 18.13 26.76
C ALA A 105 -27.99 18.94 25.61
N VAL A 106 -28.46 20.17 25.87
CA VAL A 106 -29.03 21.07 24.84
C VAL A 106 -27.94 21.91 24.15
N LEU A 107 -26.99 22.46 24.90
CA LEU A 107 -25.87 23.23 24.33
C LEU A 107 -24.69 22.34 23.94
N ASN A 108 -24.48 21.27 24.69
CA ASN A 108 -23.35 20.36 24.52
C ASN A 108 -23.80 18.89 24.54
N PRO A 109 -24.67 18.47 23.60
CA PRO A 109 -25.23 17.12 23.53
C PRO A 109 -24.18 16.02 23.37
N ARG A 110 -22.98 16.36 22.88
CA ARG A 110 -21.88 15.42 22.66
C ARG A 110 -20.81 15.47 23.75
N CYS A 111 -21.02 16.30 24.78
CA CYS A 111 -20.06 16.55 25.85
C CYS A 111 -18.65 16.88 25.35
N SER A 112 -18.57 17.78 24.37
CA SER A 112 -17.32 18.38 23.94
C SER A 112 -16.68 19.15 25.10
N PRO A 113 -15.35 19.18 25.21
CA PRO A 113 -14.65 19.81 26.34
C PRO A 113 -14.72 21.34 26.28
N GLU A 114 -15.88 21.88 26.68
CA GLU A 114 -16.18 23.31 26.81
C GLU A 114 -15.84 23.78 28.23
N ALA A 115 -15.37 25.02 28.35
CA ALA A 115 -15.05 25.61 29.64
C ALA A 115 -16.35 25.85 30.43
N CYS A 116 -16.35 25.45 31.69
CA CYS A 116 -17.53 25.54 32.54
C CYS A 116 -17.15 25.94 33.97
N LYS A 117 -18.16 26.22 34.80
CA LYS A 117 -17.96 26.58 36.20
C LYS A 117 -18.57 25.51 37.10
N MET A 118 -17.75 24.92 37.96
CA MET A 118 -18.22 23.96 38.96
C MET A 118 -19.06 24.67 40.03
N ALA A 119 -19.80 23.89 40.81
CA ALA A 119 -20.74 24.42 41.81
C ALA A 119 -20.07 25.26 42.93
N ASP A 120 -18.76 25.12 43.14
CA ASP A 120 -17.96 25.90 44.08
C ASP A 120 -17.33 27.16 43.46
N GLY A 121 -17.58 27.42 42.16
CA GLY A 121 -17.10 28.58 41.41
C GLY A 121 -15.73 28.42 40.76
N THR A 122 -15.09 27.27 40.91
CA THR A 122 -13.81 26.96 40.24
C THR A 122 -14.02 26.64 38.75
N ASP A 123 -12.95 26.82 37.96
CA ASP A 123 -12.96 26.53 36.53
C ASP A 123 -12.91 25.02 36.28
N GLY A 124 -13.84 24.53 35.47
CA GLY A 124 -13.94 23.12 35.06
C GLY A 124 -14.01 22.98 33.55
N ILE A 125 -14.08 21.75 33.07
CA ILE A 125 -14.34 21.41 31.68
C ILE A 125 -15.47 20.38 31.59
N CYS A 126 -16.30 20.47 30.56
CA CYS A 126 -17.38 19.51 30.35
C CYS A 126 -16.82 18.12 30.01
N LYS A 127 -17.18 17.09 30.79
CA LYS A 127 -16.82 15.68 30.53
C LYS A 127 -17.93 14.72 30.98
N LEU A 128 -17.97 13.53 30.37
CA LEU A 128 -18.96 12.51 30.69
C LEU A 128 -18.63 11.84 32.02
N ASN A 129 -19.61 11.68 32.89
CA ASN A 129 -19.48 10.88 34.09
C ASN A 129 -19.78 9.39 33.82
N ALA A 130 -19.62 8.54 34.85
CA ALA A 130 -19.86 7.10 34.76
C ALA A 130 -21.31 6.69 34.40
N ALA A 131 -22.27 7.62 34.47
CA ALA A 131 -23.65 7.43 34.03
C ALA A 131 -23.90 7.92 32.59
N ASN A 132 -22.86 8.35 31.88
CA ASN A 132 -22.88 9.01 30.56
C ASN A 132 -23.61 10.36 30.54
N ASP A 133 -23.74 11.03 31.69
CA ASP A 133 -24.22 12.41 31.74
C ASP A 133 -23.05 13.37 31.58
N CYS A 134 -23.21 14.42 30.77
CA CYS A 134 -22.21 15.46 30.62
C CYS A 134 -22.23 16.41 31.82
N ILE A 135 -21.12 16.49 32.55
CA ILE A 135 -20.98 17.30 33.76
C ILE A 135 -19.78 18.23 33.66
N CYS A 136 -19.83 19.35 34.39
CA CYS A 136 -18.68 20.21 34.59
C CYS A 136 -17.79 19.65 35.69
N ASP A 137 -16.55 19.29 35.36
CA ASP A 137 -15.64 18.63 36.30
C ASP A 137 -14.17 19.01 36.00
N GLU A 138 -13.23 18.66 36.86
CA GLU A 138 -11.85 19.19 36.84
C GLU A 138 -11.14 18.89 35.51
N PRO A 139 -10.43 19.88 34.92
CA PRO A 139 -9.70 19.71 33.67
C PRO A 139 -8.50 18.77 33.85
N GLU A 140 -8.35 17.81 32.94
CA GLU A 140 -7.19 16.91 32.95
C GLU A 140 -5.90 17.70 32.68
N ASP A 141 -4.82 17.36 33.40
CA ASP A 141 -3.51 17.99 33.23
C ASP A 141 -2.97 17.65 31.82
N PRO A 142 -2.80 18.64 30.92
CA PRO A 142 -2.35 18.40 29.54
C PRO A 142 -0.90 17.91 29.46
N THR A 143 -0.20 17.80 30.60
CA THR A 143 1.15 17.24 30.71
C THR A 143 1.19 15.83 31.27
N ASP A 144 0.03 15.23 31.59
CA ASP A 144 -0.04 13.85 32.08
C ASP A 144 0.28 12.85 30.94
N PRO A 145 1.40 12.11 31.03
CA PRO A 145 1.79 11.11 30.01
C PRO A 145 0.79 9.96 29.87
N CYS A 146 -0.07 9.72 30.87
CA CYS A 146 -1.14 8.73 30.84
C CYS A 146 -2.50 9.31 30.51
N GLY A 147 -2.60 10.63 30.40
CA GLY A 147 -3.85 11.34 30.13
C GLY A 147 -4.40 11.00 28.75
N SER A 148 -5.72 11.10 28.61
CA SER A 148 -6.44 10.80 27.38
C SER A 148 -6.01 11.66 26.18
N VAL A 149 -5.45 12.84 26.45
CA VAL A 149 -4.95 13.78 25.43
C VAL A 149 -3.62 13.34 24.81
N LEU A 150 -2.63 12.97 25.64
CA LEU A 150 -1.30 12.57 25.17
C LEU A 150 -1.21 11.08 24.86
N ASN A 151 -2.03 10.26 25.52
CA ASN A 151 -2.00 8.82 25.41
C ASN A 151 -3.42 8.20 25.32
N PRO A 152 -4.20 8.56 24.27
CA PRO A 152 -5.61 8.16 24.12
C PRO A 152 -5.83 6.65 24.01
N ARG A 153 -4.78 5.88 23.69
CA ARG A 153 -4.83 4.42 23.56
C ARG A 153 -4.24 3.69 24.76
N CYS A 154 -3.85 4.42 25.81
CA CYS A 154 -3.16 3.89 26.98
C CYS A 154 -1.98 2.97 26.63
N SER A 155 -1.12 3.45 25.73
CA SER A 155 0.17 2.82 25.45
C SER A 155 1.05 2.88 26.71
N PRO A 156 1.91 1.88 26.96
CA PRO A 156 2.76 1.84 28.14
C PRO A 156 3.86 2.92 28.07
N GLU A 157 3.53 4.14 28.47
CA GLU A 157 4.44 5.29 28.55
C GLU A 157 4.91 5.51 29.98
N ALA A 158 6.13 6.04 30.13
CA ALA A 158 6.70 6.35 31.44
C ALA A 158 5.99 7.56 32.06
N CYS A 159 5.60 7.43 33.33
CA CYS A 159 4.84 8.45 34.05
C CYS A 159 5.35 8.58 35.49
N LYS A 160 4.87 9.61 36.21
CA LYS A 160 5.21 9.81 37.63
C LYS A 160 3.97 9.67 38.49
N MET A 161 4.01 8.71 39.40
CA MET A 161 2.96 8.53 40.40
C MET A 161 2.94 9.69 41.40
N ALA A 162 1.81 9.90 42.09
CA ALA A 162 1.61 11.00 43.03
C ALA A 162 2.58 11.00 44.25
N ASN A 163 3.19 9.85 44.55
CA ASN A 163 4.23 9.68 45.57
C ASN A 163 5.65 10.06 45.08
N GLY A 164 5.79 10.46 43.81
CA GLY A 164 7.06 10.84 43.16
C GLY A 164 7.87 9.68 42.58
N THR A 165 7.38 8.44 42.62
CA THR A 165 8.04 7.29 41.98
C THR A 165 7.67 7.17 40.50
N GLU A 166 8.57 6.61 39.70
CA GLU A 166 8.33 6.34 38.28
C GLU A 166 7.36 5.16 38.12
N GLY A 167 6.38 5.31 37.24
CA GLY A 167 5.35 4.33 36.90
C GLY A 167 5.22 4.16 35.39
N ILE A 168 4.30 3.29 34.97
CA ILE A 168 3.93 3.11 33.56
C ILE A 168 2.42 3.26 33.41
N CYS A 169 1.97 3.89 32.32
CA CYS A 169 0.57 4.04 31.98
C CYS A 169 -0.09 2.67 31.71
N LYS A 170 -1.16 2.35 32.45
CA LYS A 170 -1.94 1.12 32.25
C LYS A 170 -3.42 1.33 32.57
N LEU A 171 -4.28 0.51 31.97
CA LEU A 171 -5.72 0.56 32.23
C LEU A 171 -6.04 -0.03 33.61
N ASN A 172 -6.83 0.70 34.40
CA ASN A 172 -7.38 0.19 35.65
C ASN A 172 -8.63 -0.68 35.41
N ALA A 173 -9.24 -1.21 36.48
CA ALA A 173 -10.44 -2.04 36.40
C ALA A 173 -11.70 -1.30 35.88
N ALA A 174 -11.65 0.03 35.79
CA ALA A 174 -12.70 0.87 35.19
C ALA A 174 -12.38 1.28 33.74
N ASN A 175 -11.35 0.70 33.12
CA ASN A 175 -10.82 1.05 31.79
C ASN A 175 -10.28 2.49 31.66
N GLU A 176 -9.85 3.10 32.77
CA GLU A 176 -9.20 4.40 32.75
C GLU A 176 -7.68 4.21 32.71
N CYS A 177 -6.99 4.98 31.87
CA CYS A 177 -5.53 4.95 31.81
C CYS A 177 -4.94 5.69 33.01
N ILE A 178 -4.23 4.96 33.87
CA ILE A 178 -3.63 5.51 35.08
C ILE A 178 -2.12 5.26 35.09
N CYS A 179 -1.39 6.16 35.74
CA CYS A 179 0.00 5.94 36.08
C CYS A 179 0.10 5.01 37.29
N ASP A 180 0.58 3.78 37.11
CA ASP A 180 0.65 2.79 38.17
C ASP A 180 2.00 2.05 38.15
N GLU A 181 2.28 1.28 39.20
CA GLU A 181 3.52 0.53 39.30
C GLU A 181 3.67 -0.40 38.08
N PRO A 182 4.87 -0.46 37.47
CA PRO A 182 5.14 -1.38 36.40
C PRO A 182 5.03 -2.80 36.96
N GLU A 183 4.00 -3.54 36.54
CA GLU A 183 4.07 -4.98 36.70
C GLU A 183 5.14 -5.47 35.74
N ALA A 184 6.28 -5.89 36.28
CA ALA A 184 7.31 -6.51 35.49
C ALA A 184 6.69 -7.71 34.77
N PRO A 185 6.75 -7.79 33.42
CA PRO A 185 6.57 -9.06 32.77
C PRO A 185 7.77 -9.92 33.18
N THR A 186 7.56 -10.82 34.15
CA THR A 186 8.63 -11.70 34.66
C THR A 186 8.93 -12.87 33.73
N ASP A 187 8.10 -13.07 32.70
CA ASP A 187 8.22 -14.17 31.76
C ASP A 187 8.82 -13.70 30.42
N PRO A 188 10.15 -13.85 30.23
CA PRO A 188 10.83 -13.49 28.99
C PRO A 188 10.43 -14.35 27.78
N CYS A 189 9.63 -15.40 27.95
CA CYS A 189 9.07 -16.21 26.85
C CYS A 189 7.66 -15.81 26.45
N GLY A 190 7.02 -14.90 27.20
CA GLY A 190 5.65 -14.47 26.93
C GLY A 190 5.52 -13.74 25.59
N ALA A 191 4.36 -13.88 24.94
CA ALA A 191 4.07 -13.30 23.62
C ALA A 191 4.19 -11.76 23.56
N VAL A 192 4.18 -11.07 24.71
CA VAL A 192 4.36 -9.61 24.80
C VAL A 192 5.85 -9.22 24.70
N LEU A 193 6.74 -9.93 25.38
CA LEU A 193 8.18 -9.66 25.37
C LEU A 193 8.90 -10.37 24.22
N ASN A 194 8.43 -11.55 23.84
CA ASN A 194 9.09 -12.40 22.85
C ASN A 194 8.09 -13.00 21.83
N PRO A 195 7.42 -12.13 21.03
CA PRO A 195 6.38 -12.55 20.09
C PRO A 195 6.85 -13.50 18.98
N ARG A 196 8.16 -13.57 18.73
CA ARG A 196 8.77 -14.44 17.70
C ARG A 196 9.44 -15.68 18.29
N CYS A 197 9.32 -15.89 19.61
CA CYS A 197 9.98 -16.95 20.35
C CYS A 197 11.48 -17.09 20.05
N SER A 198 12.20 -15.96 20.11
CA SER A 198 13.67 -15.94 20.08
C SER A 198 14.23 -16.66 21.31
N PRO A 199 15.37 -17.35 21.22
CA PRO A 199 15.95 -18.08 22.34
C PRO A 199 16.52 -17.11 23.40
N GLU A 200 15.66 -16.69 24.33
CA GLU A 200 15.99 -15.84 25.47
C GLU A 200 16.09 -16.67 26.75
N ALA A 201 16.98 -16.28 27.66
CA ALA A 201 17.14 -16.95 28.95
C ALA A 201 15.90 -16.70 29.83
N CYS A 202 15.39 -17.76 30.44
CA CYS A 202 14.17 -17.73 31.23
C CYS A 202 14.31 -18.56 32.52
N LYS A 203 13.32 -18.49 33.42
CA LYS A 203 13.27 -19.31 34.64
C LYS A 203 12.07 -20.23 34.60
N MET A 204 12.33 -21.53 34.70
CA MET A 204 11.28 -22.53 34.80
C MET A 204 10.58 -22.46 36.17
N ALA A 205 9.39 -23.07 36.27
CA ALA A 205 8.56 -23.01 37.47
C ALA A 205 9.20 -23.64 38.73
N ASP A 206 10.20 -24.50 38.55
CA ASP A 206 10.99 -25.10 39.63
C ASP A 206 12.21 -24.25 40.07
N GLY A 207 12.41 -23.10 39.42
CA GLY A 207 13.49 -22.15 39.70
C GLY A 207 14.79 -22.42 38.94
N THR A 208 14.82 -23.43 38.07
CA THR A 208 15.97 -23.69 37.19
C THR A 208 16.00 -22.74 35.98
N GLU A 209 17.19 -22.56 35.39
CA GLU A 209 17.38 -21.71 34.20
C GLU A 209 16.99 -22.48 32.94
N GLY A 210 16.21 -21.84 32.07
CA GLY A 210 15.71 -22.37 30.79
C GLY A 210 15.98 -21.44 29.62
N ILE A 211 15.58 -21.85 28.41
CA ILE A 211 15.55 -21.01 27.21
C ILE A 211 14.14 -21.06 26.59
N CYS A 212 13.69 -19.93 26.06
CA CYS A 212 12.41 -19.84 25.35
C CYS A 212 12.41 -20.66 24.06
N LYS A 213 11.46 -21.60 23.92
CA LYS A 213 11.26 -22.40 22.71
C LYS A 213 9.78 -22.73 22.47
N LEU A 214 9.44 -23.05 21.21
CA LEU A 214 8.07 -23.40 20.83
C LEU A 214 7.75 -24.84 21.25
N ASN A 215 6.60 -25.04 21.90
CA ASN A 215 6.07 -26.37 22.18
C ASN A 215 5.32 -26.95 20.95
N ALA A 216 4.83 -28.19 21.07
CA ALA A 216 4.06 -28.87 20.02
C ALA A 216 2.73 -28.18 19.63
N ALA A 217 2.26 -27.21 20.43
CA ALA A 217 1.09 -26.39 20.16
C ALA A 217 1.45 -25.00 19.57
N ASN A 218 2.71 -24.77 19.20
CA ASN A 218 3.27 -23.49 18.75
C ASN A 218 3.19 -22.35 19.79
N GLU A 219 3.20 -22.67 21.07
CA GLU A 219 3.28 -21.69 22.15
C GLU A 219 4.73 -21.54 22.62
N CYS A 220 5.19 -20.31 22.83
CA CYS A 220 6.53 -20.06 23.35
C CYS A 220 6.56 -20.30 24.86
N ILE A 221 7.35 -21.28 25.29
CA ILE A 221 7.47 -21.68 26.69
C ILE A 221 8.93 -21.64 27.15
N CYS A 222 9.12 -21.42 28.44
CA CYS A 222 10.43 -21.61 29.07
C CYS A 222 10.66 -23.10 29.32
N ASP A 223 11.67 -23.67 28.69
CA ASP A 223 11.96 -25.10 28.77
C ASP A 223 13.48 -25.33 28.88
N GLU A 224 13.89 -26.56 29.18
CA GLU A 224 15.28 -26.91 29.39
C GLU A 224 16.13 -26.53 28.17
N PRO A 225 17.30 -25.89 28.39
CA PRO A 225 18.21 -25.55 27.32
C PRO A 225 18.79 -26.85 26.75
N GLU A 226 18.76 -27.01 25.43
CA GLU A 226 19.53 -28.06 24.77
C GLU A 226 21.01 -27.89 25.16
N ASP A 227 21.69 -28.97 25.56
CA ASP A 227 23.10 -28.89 25.94
C ASP A 227 23.88 -28.30 24.75
N PRO A 228 24.46 -27.10 24.89
CA PRO A 228 25.17 -26.46 23.78
C PRO A 228 26.44 -27.22 23.38
N ASN A 229 26.82 -28.26 24.14
CA ASN A 229 27.90 -29.18 23.85
C ASN A 229 27.40 -30.56 23.38
N ASP A 230 26.10 -30.76 23.14
CA ASP A 230 25.58 -32.00 22.58
C ASP A 230 26.12 -32.18 21.15
N PRO A 231 26.99 -33.19 20.90
CA PRO A 231 27.54 -33.45 19.58
C PRO A 231 26.48 -33.84 18.54
N CYS A 232 25.27 -34.24 18.98
CA CYS A 232 24.14 -34.58 18.12
C CYS A 232 23.09 -33.47 18.05
N GLY A 233 23.23 -32.40 18.85
CA GLY A 233 22.27 -31.31 18.93
C GLY A 233 22.19 -30.51 17.64
N ALA A 234 21.04 -29.89 17.38
CA ALA A 234 20.79 -29.12 16.15
C ALA A 234 21.73 -27.92 15.97
N VAL A 235 22.32 -27.42 17.05
CA VAL A 235 23.27 -26.29 17.03
C VAL A 235 24.65 -26.71 16.53
N LEU A 236 25.21 -27.81 17.03
CA LEU A 236 26.55 -28.30 16.66
C LEU A 236 26.53 -29.23 15.45
N ASN A 237 25.44 -29.97 15.26
CA ASN A 237 25.31 -30.98 14.22
C ASN A 237 23.95 -30.90 13.50
N PRO A 238 23.63 -29.75 12.86
CA PRO A 238 22.34 -29.51 12.20
C PRO A 238 22.01 -30.47 11.06
N ARG A 239 23.00 -31.20 10.54
CA ARG A 239 22.86 -32.17 9.46
C ARG A 239 22.85 -33.63 9.93
N CYS A 240 22.96 -33.87 11.23
CA CYS A 240 23.10 -35.19 11.83
C CYS A 240 24.21 -36.03 11.17
N SER A 241 25.40 -35.44 11.05
CA SER A 241 26.62 -36.17 10.69
C SER A 241 26.94 -37.19 11.80
N PRO A 242 27.54 -38.35 11.49
CA PRO A 242 27.83 -39.39 12.48
C PRO A 242 29.01 -38.99 13.37
N GLU A 243 28.77 -38.07 14.30
CA GLU A 243 29.73 -37.61 15.31
C GLU A 243 29.69 -38.51 16.54
N ALA A 244 30.84 -38.67 17.20
CA ALA A 244 30.91 -39.40 18.45
C ALA A 244 30.20 -38.63 19.56
N CYS A 245 29.35 -39.32 20.31
CA CYS A 245 28.55 -38.76 21.37
C CYS A 245 28.55 -39.68 22.60
N LYS A 246 28.04 -39.18 23.73
CA LYS A 246 27.88 -39.98 24.95
C LYS A 246 26.41 -40.00 25.35
N MET A 247 25.86 -41.20 25.46
CA MET A 247 24.51 -41.39 25.96
C MET A 247 24.44 -41.04 27.46
N ALA A 248 23.22 -40.82 27.97
CA ALA A 248 22.98 -40.39 29.35
C ALA A 248 23.47 -41.39 30.42
N ASP A 249 23.68 -42.66 30.05
CA ASP A 249 24.25 -43.71 30.89
C ASP A 249 25.79 -43.76 30.86
N GLY A 250 26.42 -42.88 30.06
CA GLY A 250 27.87 -42.77 29.89
C GLY A 250 28.46 -43.70 28.83
N VAL A 251 27.64 -44.45 28.10
CA VAL A 251 28.07 -45.29 26.98
C VAL A 251 28.38 -44.42 25.76
N GLU A 252 29.47 -44.74 25.05
CA GLU A 252 29.86 -44.04 23.82
C GLU A 252 28.95 -44.47 22.67
N GLY A 253 28.35 -43.50 21.97
CA GLY A 253 27.46 -43.72 20.84
C GLY A 253 27.85 -42.86 19.63
N ILE A 254 27.04 -42.92 18.57
CA ILE A 254 27.19 -42.09 17.38
C ILE A 254 25.85 -41.39 17.10
N CYS A 255 25.90 -40.16 16.58
CA CYS A 255 24.71 -39.42 16.20
C CYS A 255 23.99 -40.09 15.00
N ILE A 256 22.74 -40.49 15.20
CA ILE A 256 21.90 -41.18 14.22
C ILE A 256 20.58 -40.42 14.06
N ARG A 257 20.10 -40.31 12.82
CA ARG A 257 18.83 -39.63 12.50
C ARG A 257 17.67 -40.61 12.62
N THR A 258 16.69 -40.29 13.45
CA THR A 258 15.48 -41.08 13.65
C THR A 258 14.46 -40.88 12.52
N ASP A 259 13.45 -41.76 12.46
CA ASP A 259 12.34 -41.66 11.50
C ASP A 259 11.48 -40.38 11.69
N ALA A 260 11.50 -39.78 12.88
CA ALA A 260 10.83 -38.51 13.18
C ALA A 260 11.63 -37.28 12.68
N GLY A 261 12.87 -37.49 12.21
CA GLY A 261 13.76 -36.44 11.74
C GLY A 261 14.74 -35.91 12.80
N ASP A 262 14.57 -36.33 14.06
CA ASP A 262 15.43 -35.92 15.18
C ASP A 262 16.78 -36.64 15.14
N CYS A 263 17.86 -35.93 15.49
CA CYS A 263 19.20 -36.49 15.63
C CYS A 263 19.45 -36.89 17.09
N ILE A 264 19.73 -38.16 17.34
CA ILE A 264 19.95 -38.69 18.70
C ILE A 264 21.29 -39.41 18.79
N CYS A 265 21.84 -39.48 20.00
CA CYS A 265 22.99 -40.33 20.29
C CYS A 265 22.54 -41.77 20.55
N ASP A 266 22.94 -42.72 19.69
CA ASP A 266 22.56 -44.14 19.82
C ASP A 266 23.71 -45.09 19.47
N GLU A 267 23.59 -46.38 19.79
CA GLU A 267 24.60 -47.39 19.48
C GLU A 267 24.60 -47.77 17.99
N PRO A 268 25.76 -47.80 17.29
CA PRO A 268 25.82 -48.22 15.89
C PRO A 268 25.61 -49.73 15.73
N GLU A 269 24.77 -50.13 14.78
CA GLU A 269 24.74 -51.52 14.29
C GLU A 269 26.06 -51.82 13.53
N ASP A 270 26.99 -52.49 14.23
CA ASP A 270 28.35 -52.88 13.84
C ASP A 270 29.31 -51.72 13.42
N PRO A 271 30.13 -51.20 14.36
CA PRO A 271 31.00 -50.05 14.13
C PRO A 271 32.20 -50.30 13.18
N ASN A 272 32.34 -51.48 12.58
CA ASN A 272 33.48 -51.82 11.71
C ASN A 272 33.10 -52.30 10.30
N ASP A 273 31.87 -52.09 9.82
CA ASP A 273 31.52 -52.45 8.43
C ASP A 273 31.92 -51.32 7.43
N PRO A 274 33.01 -51.49 6.65
CA PRO A 274 33.47 -50.50 5.68
C PRO A 274 32.53 -50.31 4.48
N CYS A 275 31.51 -51.17 4.31
CA CYS A 275 30.46 -51.01 3.30
C CYS A 275 29.14 -50.49 3.89
N GLY A 276 29.05 -50.32 5.21
CA GLY A 276 27.84 -49.84 5.87
C GLY A 276 27.49 -48.40 5.49
N SER A 277 26.21 -48.05 5.56
CA SER A 277 25.70 -46.71 5.24
C SER A 277 26.26 -45.60 6.14
N VAL A 278 26.82 -45.96 7.29
CA VAL A 278 27.45 -45.04 8.25
C VAL A 278 28.87 -44.64 7.82
N LEU A 279 29.72 -45.62 7.45
CA LEU A 279 31.11 -45.38 7.05
C LEU A 279 31.26 -45.11 5.55
N ASN A 280 30.37 -45.65 4.72
CA ASN A 280 30.43 -45.55 3.27
C ASN A 280 29.05 -45.24 2.64
N PRO A 281 28.44 -44.08 2.98
CA PRO A 281 27.10 -43.69 2.54
C PRO A 281 26.94 -43.54 1.03
N ARG A 282 28.05 -43.36 0.29
CA ARG A 282 28.06 -43.22 -1.18
C ARG A 282 28.47 -44.51 -1.90
N CYS A 283 28.71 -45.59 -1.16
CA CYS A 283 29.21 -46.86 -1.67
C CYS A 283 30.43 -46.70 -2.59
N SER A 284 31.43 -45.95 -2.13
CA SER A 284 32.74 -45.89 -2.76
C SER A 284 33.41 -47.26 -2.68
N PRO A 285 34.23 -47.66 -3.67
CA PRO A 285 34.90 -48.95 -3.68
C PRO A 285 36.00 -49.03 -2.60
N GLU A 286 35.60 -49.33 -1.37
CA GLU A 286 36.47 -49.56 -0.21
C GLU A 286 36.75 -51.05 -0.03
N ALA A 287 37.94 -51.38 0.47
CA ALA A 287 38.31 -52.75 0.75
C ALA A 287 37.52 -53.27 1.95
N CYS A 288 36.94 -54.45 1.81
CA CYS A 288 36.07 -55.04 2.81
C CYS A 288 36.35 -56.55 2.96
N LYS A 289 35.82 -57.15 4.04
CA LYS A 289 35.89 -58.59 4.24
C LYS A 289 34.51 -59.19 4.12
N MET A 290 34.33 -60.08 3.15
CA MET A 290 33.12 -60.87 3.00
C MET A 290 32.95 -61.80 4.22
N ALA A 291 31.72 -62.26 4.49
CA ALA A 291 31.38 -63.12 5.63
C ALA A 291 32.14 -64.45 5.69
N ASN A 292 32.72 -64.89 4.56
CA ASN A 292 33.56 -66.08 4.40
C ASN A 292 35.05 -65.81 4.70
N GLY A 293 35.44 -64.58 5.01
CA GLY A 293 36.81 -64.14 5.28
C GLY A 293 37.65 -63.77 4.06
N THR A 294 37.09 -63.79 2.83
CA THR A 294 37.79 -63.33 1.63
C THR A 294 37.73 -61.82 1.49
N GLU A 295 38.77 -61.24 0.90
CA GLU A 295 38.85 -59.81 0.59
C GLU A 295 37.87 -59.48 -0.55
N GLY A 296 37.11 -58.41 -0.39
CA GLY A 296 36.15 -57.90 -1.36
C GLY A 296 36.26 -56.38 -1.50
N ILE A 297 35.41 -55.81 -2.35
CA ILE A 297 35.22 -54.37 -2.54
C ILE A 297 33.74 -54.03 -2.32
N CYS A 298 33.48 -52.89 -1.68
CA CYS A 298 32.12 -52.37 -1.52
C CYS A 298 31.51 -51.99 -2.88
N LYS A 299 30.33 -52.53 -3.18
CA LYS A 299 29.52 -52.16 -4.36
C LYS A 299 28.02 -52.27 -4.08
N LEU A 300 27.22 -51.56 -4.87
CA LEU A 300 25.76 -51.58 -4.76
C LEU A 300 25.19 -52.90 -5.30
N ASN A 301 24.30 -53.52 -4.52
CA ASN A 301 23.52 -54.66 -4.96
C ASN A 301 22.28 -54.24 -5.76
N ALA A 302 21.48 -55.20 -6.22
CA ALA A 302 20.26 -54.96 -6.99
C ALA A 302 19.14 -54.25 -6.21
N ALA A 303 19.26 -54.15 -4.88
CA ALA A 303 18.35 -53.42 -4.00
C ALA A 303 18.88 -52.01 -3.62
N ASN A 304 19.97 -51.55 -4.24
CA ASN A 304 20.69 -50.31 -3.91
C ASN A 304 21.30 -50.27 -2.50
N GLU A 305 21.59 -51.43 -1.92
CA GLU A 305 22.31 -51.53 -0.65
C GLU A 305 23.80 -51.73 -0.93
N CYS A 306 24.66 -51.05 -0.18
CA CYS A 306 26.11 -51.20 -0.32
C CYS A 306 26.58 -52.47 0.39
N ILE A 307 27.19 -53.39 -0.36
CA ILE A 307 27.62 -54.70 0.15
C ILE A 307 29.08 -54.98 -0.24
N CYS A 308 29.74 -55.84 0.54
CA CYS A 308 31.06 -56.34 0.23
C CYS A 308 31.02 -57.53 -0.75
N ASP A 309 31.65 -57.42 -1.92
CA ASP A 309 31.59 -58.46 -2.97
C ASP A 309 32.88 -58.49 -3.86
N GLU A 310 33.04 -59.47 -4.75
CA GLU A 310 34.32 -59.80 -5.42
C GLU A 310 34.84 -58.70 -6.40
N PRO A 311 36.17 -58.40 -6.42
CA PRO A 311 36.80 -57.43 -7.34
C PRO A 311 37.09 -58.00 -8.73
N GLU A 312 36.88 -57.22 -9.80
CA GLU A 312 37.24 -57.57 -11.19
C GLU A 312 38.69 -57.15 -11.54
N ASP A 313 39.47 -58.09 -12.10
CA ASP A 313 40.87 -58.09 -12.61
C ASP A 313 41.94 -57.14 -11.99
N PRO A 314 42.92 -57.66 -11.22
CA PRO A 314 43.91 -56.87 -10.48
C PRO A 314 45.14 -56.38 -11.28
N THR A 315 45.19 -56.49 -12.62
CA THR A 315 46.43 -56.20 -13.40
C THR A 315 46.38 -55.05 -14.40
N ASP A 316 45.25 -54.34 -14.52
CA ASP A 316 45.11 -53.21 -15.46
C ASP A 316 45.71 -51.90 -14.89
N PRO A 317 46.77 -51.33 -15.49
CA PRO A 317 47.38 -50.06 -15.07
C PRO A 317 46.44 -48.84 -15.17
N CYS A 318 45.39 -48.90 -16.00
CA CYS A 318 44.35 -47.88 -16.08
C CYS A 318 43.10 -48.26 -15.27
N GLY A 319 43.07 -49.45 -14.66
CA GLY A 319 41.93 -49.96 -13.91
C GLY A 319 41.69 -49.20 -12.61
N ALA A 320 40.45 -49.19 -12.14
CA ALA A 320 40.03 -48.45 -10.96
C ALA A 320 40.76 -48.86 -9.66
N VAL A 321 41.32 -50.07 -9.61
CA VAL A 321 42.08 -50.57 -8.45
C VAL A 321 43.50 -49.97 -8.39
N LEU A 322 44.21 -49.94 -9.53
CA LEU A 322 45.60 -49.46 -9.58
C LEU A 322 45.70 -47.96 -9.89
N ASN A 323 44.71 -47.40 -10.59
CA ASN A 323 44.69 -46.01 -11.01
C ASN A 323 43.29 -45.37 -10.83
N PRO A 324 42.78 -45.30 -9.59
CA PRO A 324 41.42 -44.81 -9.28
C PRO A 324 41.17 -43.35 -9.69
N ARG A 325 42.23 -42.57 -9.87
CA ARG A 325 42.15 -41.16 -10.28
C ARG A 325 42.38 -40.95 -11.78
N CYS A 326 42.63 -42.02 -12.54
CA CYS A 326 43.06 -41.98 -13.93
C CYS A 326 44.20 -40.99 -14.17
N SER A 327 45.25 -41.12 -13.37
CA SER A 327 46.53 -40.42 -13.59
C SER A 327 47.16 -40.91 -14.91
N PRO A 328 47.90 -40.07 -15.63
CA PRO A 328 48.52 -40.43 -16.91
C PRO A 328 49.70 -41.40 -16.71
N GLU A 329 49.38 -42.67 -16.48
CA GLU A 329 50.33 -43.77 -16.36
C GLU A 329 50.55 -44.45 -17.71
N ALA A 330 51.77 -44.96 -17.92
CA ALA A 330 52.10 -45.68 -19.14
C ALA A 330 51.35 -47.02 -19.16
N CYS A 331 50.67 -47.28 -20.27
CA CYS A 331 49.85 -48.47 -20.47
C CYS A 331 50.13 -49.09 -21.84
N LYS A 332 49.61 -50.31 -22.04
CA LYS A 332 49.72 -51.02 -23.32
C LYS A 332 48.33 -51.16 -23.92
N MET A 333 48.15 -50.56 -25.09
CA MET A 333 46.93 -50.73 -25.88
C MET A 333 46.83 -52.18 -26.38
N ALA A 334 45.61 -52.62 -26.74
CA ALA A 334 45.33 -54.00 -27.18
C ALA A 334 46.11 -54.44 -28.45
N ASN A 335 46.60 -53.48 -29.24
CA ASN A 335 47.45 -53.68 -30.42
C ASN A 335 48.95 -53.78 -30.07
N GLY A 336 49.33 -53.65 -28.80
CA GLY A 336 50.71 -53.71 -28.31
C GLY A 336 51.50 -52.40 -28.39
N THR A 337 50.88 -51.29 -28.80
CA THR A 337 51.52 -49.96 -28.76
C THR A 337 51.49 -49.37 -27.35
N GLU A 338 52.50 -48.57 -27.04
CA GLU A 338 52.56 -47.82 -25.79
C GLU A 338 51.57 -46.66 -25.84
N GLY A 339 50.80 -46.50 -24.78
CA GLY A 339 49.83 -45.43 -24.61
C GLY A 339 49.90 -44.83 -23.20
N ILE A 340 49.02 -43.88 -22.92
CA ILE A 340 48.88 -43.22 -21.63
C ILE A 340 47.42 -43.35 -21.17
N CYS A 341 47.19 -43.62 -19.88
CA CYS A 341 45.84 -43.69 -19.33
C CYS A 341 45.13 -42.32 -19.42
N LYS A 342 43.92 -42.31 -20.01
CA LYS A 342 43.07 -41.13 -20.21
C LYS A 342 41.61 -41.44 -19.85
N ARG A 343 40.89 -40.47 -19.28
CA ARG A 343 39.46 -40.58 -18.95
C ARG A 343 38.58 -40.36 -20.17
N THR A 344 37.57 -41.20 -20.33
CA THR A 344 36.51 -41.07 -21.34
C THR A 344 35.37 -40.20 -20.83
N ASP A 345 34.49 -39.76 -21.75
CA ASP A 345 33.26 -39.00 -21.44
C ASP A 345 32.29 -39.74 -20.52
N ALA A 346 32.35 -41.09 -20.49
CA ALA A 346 31.57 -41.93 -19.59
C ALA A 346 32.17 -42.06 -18.18
N GLY A 347 33.37 -41.49 -17.95
CA GLY A 347 34.08 -41.56 -16.68
C GLY A 347 35.08 -42.72 -16.57
N ASP A 348 35.09 -43.64 -17.53
CA ASP A 348 35.98 -44.80 -17.54
C ASP A 348 37.41 -44.39 -17.93
N CYS A 349 38.42 -44.99 -17.29
CA CYS A 349 39.83 -44.76 -17.60
C CYS A 349 40.34 -45.82 -18.61
N ILE A 350 40.87 -45.37 -19.76
CA ILE A 350 41.33 -46.23 -20.85
C ILE A 350 42.75 -45.88 -21.28
N CYS A 351 43.42 -46.78 -22.02
CA CYS A 351 44.75 -46.55 -22.58
C CYS A 351 44.69 -45.93 -23.99
N ASP A 352 45.31 -44.77 -24.24
CA ASP A 352 45.21 -44.01 -25.51
C ASP A 352 46.58 -43.44 -26.01
N GLU A 353 46.66 -42.89 -27.23
CA GLU A 353 47.91 -42.40 -27.89
C GLU A 353 48.52 -41.13 -27.24
N PRO A 354 49.87 -40.97 -27.18
CA PRO A 354 50.56 -39.82 -26.57
C PRO A 354 50.73 -38.59 -27.50
N GLU A 355 50.59 -37.37 -26.96
CA GLU A 355 50.71 -36.05 -27.66
C GLU A 355 52.16 -35.47 -27.70
N ASP A 356 52.42 -34.47 -28.57
CA ASP A 356 53.75 -33.92 -28.93
C ASP A 356 54.57 -33.39 -27.72
N PRO A 357 55.82 -33.86 -27.50
CA PRO A 357 56.63 -33.53 -26.33
C PRO A 357 57.20 -32.10 -26.28
N ASN A 358 57.11 -31.29 -27.34
CA ASN A 358 57.63 -29.90 -27.37
C ASN A 358 56.55 -28.81 -27.31
N ASP A 359 55.29 -29.17 -27.12
CA ASP A 359 54.20 -28.19 -27.04
C ASP A 359 54.25 -27.43 -25.68
N PRO A 360 54.44 -26.10 -25.67
CA PRO A 360 54.41 -25.28 -24.46
C PRO A 360 53.07 -25.31 -23.71
N CYS A 361 51.98 -25.66 -24.39
CA CYS A 361 50.66 -25.86 -23.81
C CYS A 361 50.34 -27.35 -23.57
N GLY A 362 51.20 -28.26 -24.03
CA GLY A 362 50.98 -29.70 -23.91
C GLY A 362 51.04 -30.18 -22.46
N SER A 363 50.34 -31.28 -22.19
CA SER A 363 50.25 -31.90 -20.86
C SER A 363 51.61 -32.34 -20.28
N VAL A 364 52.64 -32.49 -21.12
CA VAL A 364 54.00 -32.84 -20.71
C VAL A 364 54.78 -31.66 -20.14
N LEU A 365 54.76 -30.50 -20.81
CA LEU A 365 55.52 -29.31 -20.40
C LEU A 365 54.71 -28.36 -19.50
N ASN A 366 53.38 -28.35 -19.66
CA ASN A 366 52.47 -27.47 -18.93
C ASN A 366 51.23 -28.23 -18.42
N PRO A 367 51.41 -29.24 -17.54
CA PRO A 367 50.35 -30.13 -17.06
C PRO A 367 49.22 -29.44 -16.31
N ARG A 368 49.42 -28.20 -15.84
CA ARG A 368 48.41 -27.42 -15.11
C ARG A 368 47.81 -26.30 -15.95
N CYS A 369 48.15 -26.27 -17.24
CA CYS A 369 47.79 -25.21 -18.18
C CYS A 369 47.99 -23.80 -17.59
N SER A 370 49.17 -23.57 -17.04
CA SER A 370 49.60 -22.24 -16.62
C SER A 370 49.67 -21.32 -17.86
N PRO A 371 49.39 -20.02 -17.73
CA PRO A 371 49.39 -19.08 -18.84
C PRO A 371 50.82 -18.79 -19.32
N GLU A 372 51.37 -19.73 -20.10
CA GLU A 372 52.68 -19.65 -20.76
C GLU A 372 52.53 -19.12 -22.17
N LYS A 373 53.54 -18.39 -22.66
CA LYS A 373 53.54 -17.91 -24.05
C LYS A 373 53.75 -19.07 -25.02
N CYS A 374 52.97 -19.06 -26.08
CA CYS A 374 52.99 -20.08 -27.12
C CYS A 374 52.88 -19.40 -28.50
N GLU A 375 53.08 -20.18 -29.56
CA GLU A 375 53.01 -19.69 -30.94
C GLU A 375 51.80 -20.32 -31.63
N LEU A 376 50.92 -19.48 -32.18
CA LEU A 376 49.77 -19.90 -32.96
C LEU A 376 50.22 -20.38 -34.35
N ALA A 377 49.41 -21.20 -35.02
CA ALA A 377 49.75 -21.77 -36.34
C ALA A 377 49.99 -20.72 -37.45
N ASN A 378 49.54 -19.48 -37.24
CA ASN A 378 49.75 -18.34 -38.13
C ASN A 378 51.03 -17.53 -37.81
N GLY A 379 51.78 -17.89 -36.77
CA GLY A 379 53.00 -17.21 -36.31
C GLY A 379 52.77 -16.10 -35.28
N ASP A 380 51.53 -15.89 -34.83
CA ASP A 380 51.21 -14.92 -33.78
C ASP A 380 51.52 -15.47 -32.39
N VAL A 381 51.78 -14.56 -31.44
CA VAL A 381 52.06 -14.93 -30.04
C VAL A 381 50.75 -15.11 -29.30
N GLY A 382 50.52 -16.32 -28.81
CA GLY A 382 49.37 -16.67 -27.98
C GLY A 382 49.75 -16.97 -26.53
N ILE A 383 48.76 -17.39 -25.75
CA ILE A 383 48.90 -17.84 -24.37
C ILE A 383 48.16 -19.17 -24.17
N CYS A 384 48.74 -20.08 -23.39
CA CYS A 384 48.13 -21.38 -23.10
C CYS A 384 46.88 -21.23 -22.23
N ARG A 385 45.73 -21.78 -22.66
CA ARG A 385 44.48 -21.83 -21.88
C ARG A 385 43.71 -23.13 -22.12
N LEU A 386 42.91 -23.52 -21.12
CA LEU A 386 42.01 -24.65 -21.21
C LEU A 386 40.82 -24.33 -22.12
N ASN A 387 40.47 -25.25 -23.00
CA ASN A 387 39.24 -25.21 -23.77
C ASN A 387 38.06 -25.80 -22.97
N ALA A 388 36.85 -25.82 -23.56
CA ALA A 388 35.64 -26.35 -22.93
C ALA A 388 35.66 -27.88 -22.67
N LYS A 389 36.69 -28.58 -23.14
CA LYS A 389 36.92 -30.02 -22.94
C LYS A 389 38.12 -30.29 -22.02
N ASP A 390 38.60 -29.27 -21.31
CA ASP A 390 39.79 -29.30 -20.46
C ASP A 390 41.12 -29.61 -21.19
N ASP A 391 41.17 -29.44 -22.51
CA ASP A 391 42.44 -29.51 -23.25
C ASP A 391 43.14 -28.15 -23.22
N CYS A 392 44.43 -28.14 -22.90
CA CYS A 392 45.24 -26.92 -22.89
C CYS A 392 45.74 -26.60 -24.31
N LEU A 393 45.30 -25.47 -24.86
CA LEU A 393 45.62 -25.05 -26.23
C LEU A 393 46.20 -23.64 -26.26
N CYS A 394 47.01 -23.36 -27.28
CA CYS A 394 47.50 -22.02 -27.55
C CYS A 394 46.39 -21.15 -28.16
N VAL A 395 46.01 -20.07 -27.48
CA VAL A 395 44.96 -19.12 -27.92
C VAL A 395 45.51 -17.70 -28.04
N ASP A 396 44.87 -16.86 -28.83
CA ASP A 396 45.24 -15.43 -29.00
C ASP A 396 45.21 -14.68 -27.65
N ASP A 397 46.25 -13.88 -27.37
CA ASP A 397 46.42 -13.07 -26.14
C ASP A 397 45.74 -11.69 -26.24
N ASN A 398 44.95 -11.41 -27.28
CA ASN A 398 44.19 -10.17 -27.42
C ASN A 398 43.08 -10.05 -26.34
N PRO A 399 43.20 -9.13 -25.36
CA PRO A 399 42.25 -9.00 -24.26
C PRO A 399 40.88 -8.44 -24.68
N CYS A 400 40.76 -7.93 -25.91
CA CYS A 400 39.48 -7.52 -26.51
C CYS A 400 38.94 -8.54 -27.52
N GLY A 401 39.71 -9.59 -27.83
CA GLY A 401 39.29 -10.60 -28.80
C GLY A 401 38.14 -11.46 -28.27
N GLU A 402 37.30 -11.98 -29.16
CA GLU A 402 36.13 -12.78 -28.82
C GLU A 402 36.45 -14.01 -27.95
N ALA A 403 37.67 -14.56 -28.05
CA ALA A 403 38.11 -15.70 -27.24
C ALA A 403 38.34 -15.36 -25.76
N LEU A 404 38.80 -14.14 -25.47
CA LEU A 404 39.14 -13.70 -24.11
C LEU A 404 38.08 -12.79 -23.50
N ASN A 405 37.34 -12.11 -24.36
CA ASN A 405 36.34 -11.13 -23.99
C ASN A 405 35.13 -11.20 -24.93
N PRO A 406 34.41 -12.34 -24.96
CA PRO A 406 33.30 -12.58 -25.88
C PRO A 406 32.14 -11.59 -25.71
N VAL A 407 32.02 -10.98 -24.54
CA VAL A 407 30.98 -9.98 -24.22
C VAL A 407 31.49 -8.54 -24.33
N CYS A 408 32.72 -8.34 -24.81
CA CYS A 408 33.40 -7.04 -24.90
C CYS A 408 33.32 -6.21 -23.59
N ALA A 409 33.55 -6.87 -22.46
CA ALA A 409 33.70 -6.21 -21.16
C ALA A 409 34.84 -5.18 -21.21
N PRO A 410 34.76 -4.07 -20.44
CA PRO A 410 35.71 -2.96 -20.52
C PRO A 410 37.06 -3.26 -19.83
N VAL A 411 37.75 -4.29 -20.31
CA VAL A 411 39.08 -4.73 -19.86
C VAL A 411 40.12 -3.74 -20.35
N THR A 412 41.13 -3.48 -19.50
CA THR A 412 42.25 -2.62 -19.89
C THR A 412 43.07 -3.30 -20.98
N CYS A 413 43.29 -2.58 -22.06
CA CYS A 413 44.03 -3.04 -23.22
C CYS A 413 45.07 -1.99 -23.61
N GLN A 414 45.99 -2.36 -24.50
CA GLN A 414 47.02 -1.45 -24.99
C GLN A 414 46.75 -1.12 -26.45
N MET A 415 46.58 0.16 -26.75
CA MET A 415 46.37 0.65 -28.11
C MET A 415 47.66 0.53 -28.93
N SER A 416 47.53 0.57 -30.25
CA SER A 416 48.66 0.43 -31.20
C SER A 416 49.73 1.52 -31.08
N ASP A 417 49.43 2.65 -30.41
CA ASP A 417 50.39 3.71 -30.10
C ASP A 417 51.09 3.54 -28.74
N GLY A 418 50.78 2.46 -28.01
CA GLY A 418 51.34 2.12 -26.71
C GLY A 418 50.62 2.76 -25.52
N THR A 419 49.56 3.54 -25.75
CA THR A 419 48.73 4.10 -24.68
C THR A 419 47.74 3.07 -24.14
N ARG A 420 47.23 3.30 -22.92
CA ARG A 420 46.27 2.40 -22.27
C ARG A 420 44.86 2.78 -22.70
N GLY A 421 44.13 1.82 -23.26
CA GLY A 421 42.71 1.94 -23.61
C GLY A 421 41.84 0.96 -22.82
N LYS A 422 40.55 0.93 -23.16
CA LYS A 422 39.61 -0.12 -22.72
C LYS A 422 38.94 -0.77 -23.92
N CYS A 423 38.67 -2.07 -23.82
CA CYS A 423 37.90 -2.79 -24.84
C CYS A 423 36.48 -2.21 -24.94
N GLN A 424 36.06 -1.85 -26.14
CA GLN A 424 34.77 -1.24 -26.44
C GLN A 424 34.25 -1.75 -27.79
N VAL A 425 32.93 -1.81 -27.96
CA VAL A 425 32.32 -2.24 -29.21
C VAL A 425 32.39 -1.08 -30.20
N SER A 426 33.08 -1.31 -31.32
CA SER A 426 33.22 -0.32 -32.38
C SER A 426 31.93 -0.18 -33.20
N LYS A 427 31.89 0.81 -34.10
CA LYS A 427 30.73 1.05 -34.98
C LYS A 427 30.43 -0.10 -35.93
N ASP A 428 31.40 -0.97 -36.18
CA ASP A 428 31.28 -2.15 -37.03
C ASP A 428 30.96 -3.43 -36.23
N LEU A 429 30.55 -3.29 -34.96
CA LEU A 429 30.21 -4.37 -34.01
C LEU A 429 31.41 -5.26 -33.61
N GLU A 430 32.64 -4.81 -33.85
CA GLU A 430 33.86 -5.51 -33.44
C GLU A 430 34.38 -4.95 -32.10
N CYS A 431 34.82 -5.81 -31.19
CA CYS A 431 35.40 -5.39 -29.91
C CYS A 431 36.85 -4.92 -30.09
N LEU A 432 37.10 -3.63 -29.93
CA LEU A 432 38.39 -2.98 -30.17
C LEU A 432 38.88 -2.22 -28.94
N CYS A 433 40.19 -2.00 -28.86
CA CYS A 433 40.79 -1.21 -27.79
C CYS A 433 40.72 0.29 -28.09
N GLU A 434 39.93 1.06 -27.32
CA GLU A 434 39.67 2.49 -27.55
C GLU A 434 39.87 3.36 -26.28
N ASP A 435 40.05 4.68 -26.45
CA ASP A 435 40.29 5.67 -25.37
C ASP A 435 38.99 5.96 -24.58
N PRO A 436 38.99 5.82 -23.23
CA PRO A 436 37.81 6.09 -22.42
C PRO A 436 37.61 7.60 -22.22
N GLY A 437 37.00 8.26 -23.21
CA GLY A 437 36.32 9.55 -23.00
C GLY A 437 35.21 9.40 -21.94
N THR A 438 35.03 10.44 -21.12
CA THR A 438 34.17 10.51 -19.91
C THR A 438 32.82 9.78 -20.02
N VAL A 439 32.69 8.67 -19.31
CA VAL A 439 31.39 8.04 -18.98
C VAL A 439 31.31 7.88 -17.45
N PRO A 440 30.18 8.22 -16.78
CA PRO A 440 29.99 8.04 -15.35
C PRO A 440 30.07 6.56 -14.94
N GLU A 441 30.48 6.28 -13.69
CA GLU A 441 30.50 4.89 -13.18
C GLU A 441 29.09 4.29 -13.14
N ASP A 442 28.94 3.10 -13.71
CA ASP A 442 27.70 2.33 -13.74
C ASP A 442 27.38 1.77 -12.33
N PRO A 443 26.32 2.27 -11.66
CA PRO A 443 25.97 1.87 -10.29
C PRO A 443 25.45 0.44 -10.18
N CYS A 444 25.01 -0.19 -11.29
CA CYS A 444 24.58 -1.60 -11.31
C CYS A 444 25.70 -2.56 -11.74
N GLY A 445 26.84 -2.02 -12.16
CA GLY A 445 27.98 -2.81 -12.59
C GLY A 445 28.52 -3.71 -11.49
N SER A 446 29.13 -4.83 -11.89
CA SER A 446 29.68 -5.84 -10.98
C SER A 446 30.79 -5.35 -10.03
N ILE A 447 31.28 -4.12 -10.20
CA ILE A 447 32.26 -3.46 -9.33
C ILE A 447 31.56 -2.64 -8.23
N ALA A 448 30.54 -1.85 -8.59
CA ALA A 448 29.79 -1.01 -7.65
C ALA A 448 28.75 -1.82 -6.88
N ASN A 449 28.10 -2.78 -7.55
CA ASN A 449 27.03 -3.60 -6.99
C ASN A 449 27.22 -5.10 -7.30
N PRO A 450 28.26 -5.75 -6.75
CA PRO A 450 28.60 -7.16 -7.02
C PRO A 450 27.53 -8.16 -6.55
N LYS A 451 26.60 -7.76 -5.68
CA LYS A 451 25.50 -8.61 -5.20
C LYS A 451 24.19 -8.36 -5.96
N CYS A 452 24.16 -7.35 -6.84
CA CYS A 452 22.94 -6.82 -7.43
C CYS A 452 21.85 -6.57 -6.38
N THR A 453 22.20 -5.80 -5.33
CA THR A 453 21.19 -5.22 -4.45
C THR A 453 20.36 -4.21 -5.23
N ALA A 454 19.12 -3.98 -4.82
CA ALA A 454 18.19 -3.05 -5.48
C ALA A 454 18.62 -1.58 -5.27
N ASP A 455 19.80 -1.22 -5.76
CA ASP A 455 20.38 0.10 -5.66
C ASP A 455 19.79 0.99 -6.77
N PRO A 456 19.53 2.28 -6.47
CA PRO A 456 19.00 3.20 -7.45
C PRO A 456 20.02 3.52 -8.53
N CYS A 457 19.55 3.59 -9.77
CA CYS A 457 20.37 3.81 -10.96
C CYS A 457 19.63 4.69 -11.98
N GLU A 458 20.34 5.11 -13.03
CA GLU A 458 19.78 5.86 -14.16
C GLU A 458 20.06 5.07 -15.44
N THR A 459 19.03 4.81 -16.26
CA THR A 459 19.19 4.06 -17.51
C THR A 459 19.95 4.88 -18.55
N THR A 460 20.36 4.25 -19.65
CA THR A 460 20.98 4.95 -20.79
C THR A 460 20.04 5.97 -21.47
N ALA A 461 18.74 5.92 -21.18
CA ALA A 461 17.74 6.89 -21.62
C ALA A 461 17.54 8.08 -20.64
N GLY A 462 18.23 8.08 -19.50
CA GLY A 462 18.11 9.14 -18.48
C GLY A 462 16.92 8.97 -17.53
N THR A 463 16.34 7.77 -17.48
CA THR A 463 15.18 7.45 -16.62
C THR A 463 15.63 6.79 -15.31
N PRO A 464 15.00 7.07 -14.16
CA PRO A 464 15.29 6.39 -12.90
C PRO A 464 14.99 4.88 -13.01
N GLY A 465 15.88 4.07 -12.46
CA GLY A 465 15.77 2.62 -12.47
C GLY A 465 16.28 1.97 -11.18
N THR A 466 16.15 0.65 -11.11
CA THR A 466 16.69 -0.17 -10.02
C THR A 466 17.54 -1.30 -10.61
N CYS A 467 18.65 -1.62 -9.94
CA CYS A 467 19.52 -2.71 -10.36
C CYS A 467 18.83 -4.08 -10.17
N GLU A 468 18.68 -4.83 -11.26
CA GLU A 468 18.06 -6.17 -11.25
C GLU A 468 18.82 -7.16 -12.16
N TYR A 469 18.73 -8.45 -11.84
CA TYR A 469 19.32 -9.52 -12.66
C TYR A 469 18.46 -9.80 -13.90
N GLN A 470 19.02 -9.53 -15.09
CA GLN A 470 18.54 -10.04 -16.37
C GLN A 470 19.51 -11.08 -16.90
N GLU A 471 19.06 -12.33 -17.03
CA GLU A 471 19.85 -13.43 -17.59
C GLU A 471 21.27 -13.56 -17.00
N ARG A 472 21.43 -13.22 -15.70
CA ARG A 472 22.67 -13.20 -14.89
C ARG A 472 23.56 -11.96 -15.00
N MET A 473 23.11 -10.90 -15.65
CA MET A 473 23.76 -9.58 -15.62
C MET A 473 22.94 -8.64 -14.75
N CYS A 474 23.61 -7.92 -13.84
CA CYS A 474 22.96 -6.86 -13.06
C CYS A 474 22.86 -5.62 -13.96
N LEU A 475 21.65 -5.23 -14.32
CA LEU A 475 21.38 -4.10 -15.21
C LEU A 475 20.49 -3.09 -14.51
N CYS A 476 20.66 -1.82 -14.84
CA CYS A 476 19.70 -0.80 -14.48
C CYS A 476 18.43 -0.98 -15.30
N LEU A 477 17.38 -1.55 -14.71
CA LEU A 477 16.09 -1.64 -15.34
C LEU A 477 15.26 -0.43 -14.96
N GLU A 478 14.53 0.13 -15.92
CA GLU A 478 13.52 1.13 -15.61
C GLU A 478 12.60 0.56 -14.54
N THR A 479 12.40 1.31 -13.46
CA THR A 479 11.28 1.02 -12.56
C THR A 479 10.03 1.32 -13.36
N THR A 480 9.51 0.32 -14.08
CA THR A 480 8.09 0.31 -14.37
C THR A 480 7.43 0.31 -13.01
N GLN A 481 6.60 1.32 -12.72
CA GLN A 481 5.60 1.14 -11.67
C GLN A 481 5.01 -0.25 -11.86
N ASP A 482 4.88 -1.04 -10.78
CA ASP A 482 4.17 -2.31 -10.85
C ASP A 482 2.84 -2.05 -11.56
N GLU A 483 2.75 -2.37 -12.86
CA GLU A 483 1.56 -2.13 -13.67
C GLU A 483 0.79 -3.44 -13.72
N PRO A 484 -0.15 -3.66 -12.78
CA PRO A 484 -0.95 -4.89 -12.70
C PRO A 484 -1.83 -5.10 -13.95
N CYS A 485 -1.92 -4.11 -14.84
CA CYS A 485 -2.63 -4.22 -16.11
C CYS A 485 -1.73 -4.52 -17.31
N SER A 486 -0.42 -4.73 -17.11
CA SER A 486 0.49 -5.09 -18.20
C SER A 486 0.18 -6.48 -18.77
N ASP A 487 0.45 -6.68 -20.05
CA ASP A 487 0.27 -7.98 -20.70
C ASP A 487 1.18 -9.08 -20.12
N LEU A 488 2.26 -8.70 -19.42
CA LEU A 488 3.18 -9.61 -18.75
C LEU A 488 2.61 -10.17 -17.44
N ILE A 489 1.92 -9.32 -16.67
CA ILE A 489 1.37 -9.65 -15.33
C ILE A 489 -0.10 -10.11 -15.44
N ASN A 490 -0.88 -9.49 -16.33
CA ASN A 490 -2.30 -9.75 -16.53
C ASN A 490 -2.64 -10.00 -18.02
N PRO A 491 -2.10 -11.08 -18.61
CA PRO A 491 -2.27 -11.42 -20.03
C PRO A 491 -3.72 -11.71 -20.45
N LYS A 492 -4.62 -11.93 -19.49
CA LYS A 492 -6.05 -12.17 -19.73
C LYS A 492 -6.90 -10.92 -19.51
N CYS A 493 -6.30 -9.81 -19.09
CA CYS A 493 -6.95 -8.59 -18.67
C CYS A 493 -8.16 -8.84 -17.75
N THR A 494 -7.96 -9.65 -16.72
CA THR A 494 -8.97 -9.80 -15.67
C THR A 494 -8.98 -8.54 -14.81
N PRO A 495 -10.14 -8.08 -14.30
CA PRO A 495 -10.20 -6.91 -13.43
C PRO A 495 -9.27 -7.10 -12.24
N ASP A 496 -8.27 -6.22 -12.13
CA ASP A 496 -7.33 -6.16 -11.01
C ASP A 496 -7.15 -4.70 -10.61
N THR A 497 -6.81 -4.46 -9.34
CA THR A 497 -6.64 -3.10 -8.81
C THR A 497 -5.35 -2.50 -9.35
N CYS A 498 -5.43 -1.28 -9.86
CA CYS A 498 -4.29 -0.59 -10.48
C CYS A 498 -4.28 0.89 -10.12
N GLU A 499 -3.22 1.59 -10.51
CA GLU A 499 -3.13 3.04 -10.44
C GLU A 499 -2.87 3.58 -11.85
N THR A 500 -3.67 4.56 -12.30
CA THR A 500 -3.46 5.19 -13.61
C THR A 500 -2.21 6.07 -13.59
N ASP A 501 -1.66 6.43 -14.75
CA ASP A 501 -0.53 7.38 -14.87
C ASP A 501 -0.74 8.70 -14.11
N ASN A 502 -2.01 9.10 -13.95
CA ASN A 502 -2.39 10.27 -13.18
C ASN A 502 -2.51 10.00 -11.68
N GLY A 503 -2.15 8.85 -11.12
CA GLY A 503 -2.24 8.54 -9.69
C GLY A 503 -3.65 8.21 -9.16
N LEU A 504 -4.65 8.02 -10.03
CA LEU A 504 -6.00 7.60 -9.64
C LEU A 504 -6.09 6.09 -9.50
N LYS A 505 -6.81 5.59 -8.48
CA LYS A 505 -7.13 4.16 -8.37
C LYS A 505 -8.00 3.72 -9.54
N GLY A 506 -7.68 2.57 -10.11
CA GLY A 506 -8.34 2.05 -11.29
C GLY A 506 -8.56 0.56 -11.24
N SER A 507 -9.18 0.04 -12.30
CA SER A 507 -9.23 -1.39 -12.57
C SER A 507 -8.79 -1.70 -13.99
N CYS A 508 -8.06 -2.80 -14.15
CA CYS A 508 -7.63 -3.29 -15.45
C CYS A 508 -8.81 -3.64 -16.35
N ALA A 509 -8.87 -3.02 -17.51
CA ALA A 509 -9.91 -3.26 -18.49
C ALA A 509 -9.38 -3.13 -19.92
N THR A 510 -9.99 -3.89 -20.83
CA THR A 510 -9.60 -3.90 -22.23
C THR A 510 -10.11 -2.66 -22.95
N ARG A 511 -9.21 -1.89 -23.58
CA ARG A 511 -9.55 -0.75 -24.44
C ARG A 511 -9.01 -0.97 -25.84
N SER A 512 -9.79 -0.58 -26.85
CA SER A 512 -9.32 -0.59 -28.24
C SER A 512 -8.50 0.66 -28.50
N VAL A 513 -7.19 0.50 -28.69
CA VAL A 513 -6.27 1.58 -29.06
C VAL A 513 -5.87 1.35 -30.51
N GLU A 514 -6.34 2.20 -31.43
CA GLU A 514 -5.92 2.10 -32.83
C GLU A 514 -4.53 2.74 -33.02
N PRO A 515 -3.61 2.09 -33.77
CA PRO A 515 -3.78 0.91 -34.63
C PRO A 515 -3.44 -0.44 -33.94
N MET A 516 -3.18 -0.43 -32.63
CA MET A 516 -2.55 -1.52 -31.88
C MET A 516 -3.52 -2.62 -31.43
N GLY A 517 -4.84 -2.40 -31.51
CA GLY A 517 -5.87 -3.37 -31.14
C GLY A 517 -6.28 -3.28 -29.65
N PRO A 518 -6.94 -4.32 -29.11
CA PRO A 518 -7.37 -4.35 -27.71
C PRO A 518 -6.17 -4.51 -26.78
N GLN A 519 -5.91 -3.51 -25.94
CA GLN A 519 -4.87 -3.52 -24.91
C GLN A 519 -5.50 -3.56 -23.52
N CYS A 520 -4.81 -4.19 -22.57
CA CYS A 520 -5.17 -4.10 -21.16
C CYS A 520 -4.60 -2.81 -20.57
N LEU A 521 -5.47 -1.95 -20.04
CA LEU A 521 -5.06 -0.66 -19.49
C LEU A 521 -5.70 -0.46 -18.12
N CYS A 522 -5.02 0.29 -17.26
CA CYS A 522 -5.60 0.76 -16.02
C CYS A 522 -6.62 1.86 -16.31
N LEU A 523 -7.91 1.59 -16.08
CA LEU A 523 -8.95 2.59 -16.20
C LEU A 523 -9.35 3.08 -14.80
N ALA A 524 -9.35 4.39 -14.57
CA ALA A 524 -9.79 4.97 -13.32
C ALA A 524 -11.21 4.48 -12.97
N LEU A 525 -11.41 4.11 -11.71
CA LEU A 525 -12.75 3.76 -11.24
C LEU A 525 -13.62 5.03 -11.22
N PRO A 526 -14.95 4.91 -11.40
CA PRO A 526 -15.84 6.06 -11.33
C PRO A 526 -15.77 6.79 -9.98
N ASP A 527 -15.49 6.07 -8.89
CA ASP A 527 -15.34 6.57 -7.53
C ASP A 527 -13.87 6.81 -7.13
N ALA A 528 -12.94 6.83 -8.10
CA ALA A 528 -11.54 7.11 -7.83
C ALA A 528 -11.31 8.61 -7.61
N CYS A 529 -10.48 8.93 -6.62
CA CYS A 529 -10.19 10.32 -6.26
C CYS A 529 -8.73 10.49 -5.85
N LYS A 530 -8.28 11.75 -5.83
CA LYS A 530 -7.09 12.20 -5.09
C LYS A 530 -7.47 13.07 -3.90
N GLU A 531 -8.51 13.87 -4.08
CA GLU A 531 -9.04 14.80 -3.09
C GLU A 531 -10.56 14.70 -3.04
N ALA A 532 -11.15 15.20 -1.94
CA ALA A 532 -12.59 15.15 -1.72
C ALA A 532 -13.38 15.84 -2.86
N PHE A 533 -12.76 16.86 -3.47
CA PHE A 533 -13.30 17.56 -4.61
C PHE A 533 -13.57 16.66 -5.83
N ASP A 534 -12.74 15.64 -6.09
CA ASP A 534 -12.95 14.74 -7.24
C ASP A 534 -14.26 13.93 -7.14
N CYS A 535 -14.83 13.84 -5.94
CA CYS A 535 -15.99 13.03 -5.62
C CYS A 535 -17.31 13.80 -5.70
N VAL A 536 -17.29 15.14 -5.76
CA VAL A 536 -18.50 15.97 -5.56
C VAL A 536 -19.53 15.85 -6.68
N GLU A 537 -19.14 15.35 -7.85
CA GLU A 537 -20.05 15.06 -8.96
C GLU A 537 -20.71 13.67 -8.89
N LEU A 538 -20.29 12.83 -7.95
CA LEU A 538 -20.86 11.50 -7.76
C LEU A 538 -22.24 11.57 -7.12
N GLU A 539 -23.07 10.58 -7.43
CA GLU A 539 -24.40 10.45 -6.84
C GLU A 539 -24.30 10.10 -5.35
N TRP A 540 -24.82 10.98 -4.49
CA TRP A 540 -24.89 10.72 -3.05
C TRP A 540 -25.98 9.69 -2.73
N THR A 541 -25.57 8.44 -2.51
CA THR A 541 -26.50 7.31 -2.32
C THR A 541 -26.87 7.07 -0.84
N VAL A 542 -26.25 7.78 0.10
CA VAL A 542 -26.46 7.61 1.54
C VAL A 542 -27.58 8.53 2.02
N LYS A 543 -28.46 8.02 2.90
CA LYS A 543 -29.61 8.77 3.43
C LYS A 543 -29.23 9.67 4.62
N CYS A 544 -28.23 10.53 4.43
CA CYS A 544 -27.79 11.52 5.41
C CYS A 544 -27.24 12.75 4.67
N TYR A 545 -27.08 13.87 5.37
CA TYR A 545 -26.33 15.01 4.86
C TYR A 545 -24.87 14.95 5.31
N GLY A 546 -23.95 15.41 4.47
CA GLY A 546 -22.51 15.37 4.73
C GLY A 546 -21.66 15.68 3.51
N ARG A 547 -20.44 15.13 3.49
CA ARG A 547 -19.42 15.42 2.47
C ARG A 547 -18.74 14.14 1.98
N TRP A 548 -18.17 14.21 0.79
CA TRP A 548 -17.28 13.20 0.27
C TRP A 548 -15.90 13.29 0.91
N GLU A 549 -15.29 12.14 1.19
CA GLU A 549 -13.89 12.06 1.58
C GLU A 549 -13.15 11.17 0.62
N CYS A 550 -11.93 11.58 0.24
CA CYS A 550 -11.05 10.72 -0.53
C CYS A 550 -10.22 9.86 0.42
N VAL A 551 -10.66 8.63 0.67
CA VAL A 551 -9.99 7.70 1.57
C VAL A 551 -9.26 6.66 0.73
N SER A 552 -7.93 6.67 0.80
CA SER A 552 -7.07 5.74 0.05
C SER A 552 -7.32 5.71 -1.46
N GLY A 553 -7.67 6.88 -2.04
CA GLY A 553 -7.93 7.03 -3.47
C GLY A 553 -9.33 6.62 -3.93
N LYS A 554 -10.26 6.43 -2.98
CA LYS A 554 -11.66 6.09 -3.21
C LYS A 554 -12.60 7.08 -2.50
N CYS A 555 -13.65 7.49 -3.19
CA CYS A 555 -14.68 8.36 -2.66
C CYS A 555 -15.55 7.61 -1.64
N GLU A 556 -15.48 8.03 -0.38
CA GLU A 556 -16.29 7.51 0.71
C GLU A 556 -17.23 8.60 1.22
N PRO A 557 -18.54 8.30 1.40
CA PRO A 557 -19.51 9.26 1.92
C PRO A 557 -19.43 9.35 3.44
N THR A 558 -19.21 10.56 3.97
CA THR A 558 -19.15 10.81 5.42
C THR A 558 -20.36 11.66 5.85
N CYS A 559 -21.20 11.10 6.72
CA CYS A 559 -22.36 11.79 7.29
C CYS A 559 -21.92 12.75 8.40
N GLU A 560 -22.00 14.06 8.17
CA GLU A 560 -21.57 15.05 9.15
C GLU A 560 -22.42 16.33 9.05
N GLN A 561 -22.94 16.79 10.19
CA GLN A 561 -23.82 17.97 10.29
C GLN A 561 -23.09 19.25 10.75
N VAL A 562 -21.80 19.15 11.03
CA VAL A 562 -21.00 20.29 11.51
C VAL A 562 -20.51 21.13 10.33
N TYR A 563 -20.10 20.47 9.26
CA TYR A 563 -19.65 21.12 8.03
C TYR A 563 -20.84 21.36 7.11
N CYS A 564 -21.60 20.30 6.82
CA CYS A 564 -22.86 20.47 6.11
C CYS A 564 -23.95 21.09 6.99
N GLY A 565 -24.41 22.27 6.61
CA GLY A 565 -25.34 23.13 7.34
C GLY A 565 -24.67 24.34 8.00
N ASN A 566 -23.41 24.65 7.68
CA ASN A 566 -22.66 25.78 8.22
C ASN A 566 -22.96 27.11 7.48
N GLY A 567 -23.75 27.06 6.40
CA GLY A 567 -24.13 28.20 5.58
C GLY A 567 -23.15 28.55 4.45
N SER A 568 -22.11 27.75 4.24
CA SER A 568 -21.13 27.88 3.16
C SER A 568 -21.01 26.56 2.40
N CYS A 569 -21.07 26.59 1.07
CA CYS A 569 -20.85 25.39 0.26
C CYS A 569 -19.35 25.24 -0.03
N GLU A 570 -18.73 24.17 0.50
CA GLU A 570 -17.27 23.95 0.46
C GLU A 570 -16.89 22.62 -0.26
N PRO A 571 -16.94 22.55 -1.60
CA PRO A 571 -16.65 21.33 -2.34
C PRO A 571 -15.19 20.90 -2.32
N GLU A 572 -14.24 21.78 -2.03
CA GLU A 572 -12.85 21.38 -1.73
C GLU A 572 -12.79 20.40 -0.54
N PHE A 573 -13.75 20.49 0.38
CA PHE A 573 -13.94 19.56 1.47
C PHE A 573 -14.99 18.48 1.16
N GLY A 574 -15.44 18.36 -0.08
CA GLY A 574 -16.31 17.26 -0.55
C GLY A 574 -17.81 17.55 -0.43
N GLU A 575 -18.21 18.79 -0.18
CA GLU A 575 -19.63 19.14 -0.21
C GLU A 575 -20.16 19.25 -1.63
N SER A 576 -21.38 18.77 -1.85
CA SER A 576 -22.03 18.80 -3.16
C SER A 576 -23.51 19.12 -2.98
N ARG A 577 -24.20 19.47 -4.06
CA ARG A 577 -25.67 19.65 -4.03
C ARG A 577 -26.41 18.42 -3.51
N THR A 578 -25.87 17.22 -3.73
CA THR A 578 -26.55 15.96 -3.34
C THR A 578 -26.14 15.45 -1.96
N SER A 579 -24.89 15.71 -1.55
CA SER A 579 -24.39 15.35 -0.22
C SER A 579 -24.78 16.39 0.84
N CYS A 580 -24.73 17.67 0.50
CA CYS A 580 -25.06 18.81 1.35
C CYS A 580 -25.98 19.83 0.67
N PRO A 581 -27.25 19.48 0.41
CA PRO A 581 -28.20 20.41 -0.20
C PRO A 581 -28.43 21.66 0.68
N THR A 582 -28.33 21.55 2.01
CA THR A 582 -28.60 22.67 2.93
C THR A 582 -27.77 23.92 2.62
N ASP A 583 -26.49 23.74 2.25
CA ASP A 583 -25.59 24.85 1.94
C ASP A 583 -25.37 25.03 0.44
N CYS A 584 -25.46 23.95 -0.34
CA CYS A 584 -25.12 23.94 -1.76
C CYS A 584 -26.32 24.02 -2.73
N GLU A 585 -27.58 24.08 -2.25
CA GLU A 585 -28.77 24.12 -3.12
C GLU A 585 -28.81 25.32 -4.07
N ASP A 586 -28.29 26.47 -3.64
CA ASP A 586 -28.24 27.71 -4.44
C ASP A 586 -27.01 27.81 -5.37
N TYR A 587 -26.11 26.82 -5.32
CA TYR A 587 -24.89 26.79 -6.10
C TYR A 587 -25.04 25.92 -7.35
N CYS A 588 -24.24 26.22 -8.36
CA CYS A 588 -24.09 25.38 -9.55
C CYS A 588 -22.70 24.76 -9.58
N PHE A 589 -22.58 23.58 -10.16
CA PHE A 589 -21.30 22.88 -10.30
C PHE A 589 -20.92 22.78 -11.78
N LYS A 590 -21.92 22.82 -12.67
CA LYS A 590 -21.76 22.89 -14.12
C LYS A 590 -22.80 23.81 -14.75
N ASN A 591 -22.55 24.19 -16.00
CA ASN A 591 -23.49 25.01 -16.77
C ASN A 591 -24.89 24.39 -16.89
N ASP A 592 -25.00 23.06 -16.90
CA ASP A 592 -26.28 22.35 -17.00
C ASP A 592 -27.15 22.48 -15.74
N ASP A 593 -26.56 22.87 -14.61
CA ASP A 593 -27.32 23.14 -13.39
C ASP A 593 -28.08 24.48 -13.46
N CYS A 594 -27.70 25.32 -14.42
CA CYS A 594 -28.28 26.64 -14.63
C CYS A 594 -29.36 26.64 -15.71
N LEU A 595 -30.31 27.57 -15.56
CA LEU A 595 -31.35 27.80 -16.56
C LEU A 595 -30.76 28.18 -17.93
N GLU A 596 -31.47 27.82 -18.99
CA GLU A 596 -31.08 28.14 -20.37
C GLU A 596 -30.84 29.65 -20.54
N GLY A 597 -29.68 30.01 -21.11
CA GLY A 597 -29.22 31.39 -21.24
C GLY A 597 -28.41 31.92 -20.05
N SER A 598 -28.16 31.10 -19.03
CA SER A 598 -27.20 31.35 -17.96
C SER A 598 -25.99 30.40 -18.08
N PHE A 599 -24.96 30.65 -17.28
CA PHE A 599 -23.80 29.79 -17.09
C PHE A 599 -23.43 29.78 -15.61
N CYS A 600 -22.67 28.77 -15.22
CA CYS A 600 -22.15 28.66 -13.88
C CYS A 600 -20.88 29.49 -13.76
N GLU A 601 -20.97 30.65 -13.10
CA GLU A 601 -19.83 31.52 -12.85
C GLU A 601 -19.09 31.03 -11.60
N TYR A 602 -17.89 30.50 -11.81
CA TYR A 602 -16.99 30.09 -10.73
C TYR A 602 -16.21 31.30 -10.21
N PRO A 603 -15.73 31.25 -8.96
CA PRO A 603 -14.72 32.19 -8.49
C PRO A 603 -13.51 32.22 -9.43
N ASP A 604 -13.01 33.43 -9.71
CA ASP A 604 -11.84 33.62 -10.58
C ASP A 604 -10.66 32.74 -10.13
N GLY A 605 -10.07 31.99 -11.05
CA GLY A 605 -8.98 31.07 -10.74
C GLY A 605 -9.40 29.67 -10.31
N GLN A 606 -10.70 29.39 -10.18
CA GLN A 606 -11.21 28.13 -9.68
C GLN A 606 -12.19 27.48 -10.65
N CYS A 607 -11.67 26.87 -11.72
CA CYS A 607 -12.48 26.34 -12.82
C CYS A 607 -13.39 25.14 -12.51
N LYS A 608 -13.41 24.70 -11.25
CA LYS A 608 -14.24 23.59 -10.79
C LYS A 608 -14.94 23.88 -9.45
N ALA A 609 -14.73 25.04 -8.82
CA ALA A 609 -15.38 25.40 -7.57
C ALA A 609 -16.91 25.55 -7.74
N PRO A 610 -17.72 25.62 -6.67
CA PRO A 610 -19.15 25.80 -6.83
C PRO A 610 -19.39 27.25 -7.26
N GLY A 611 -20.06 27.42 -8.38
CA GLY A 611 -20.36 28.71 -8.94
C GLY A 611 -21.75 29.21 -8.56
N LYS A 612 -22.06 30.40 -9.07
CA LYS A 612 -23.43 30.92 -9.08
C LYS A 612 -23.93 31.01 -10.50
N CYS A 613 -25.20 30.68 -10.70
CA CYS A 613 -25.81 30.81 -12.01
C CYS A 613 -25.92 32.28 -12.40
N GLN A 614 -25.10 32.70 -13.37
CA GLN A 614 -25.14 34.04 -13.95
C GLN A 614 -25.76 34.02 -15.33
N ARG A 615 -26.51 35.07 -15.65
CA ARG A 615 -27.05 35.23 -17.00
C ARG A 615 -25.92 35.54 -17.97
N LYS A 616 -25.91 34.86 -19.13
CA LYS A 616 -24.95 35.16 -20.20
C LYS A 616 -25.18 36.60 -20.69
N PRO A 617 -24.14 37.46 -20.71
CA PRO A 617 -24.22 38.78 -21.31
C PRO A 617 -24.69 38.72 -22.76
N VAL A 618 -25.56 39.64 -23.17
CA VAL A 618 -26.06 39.73 -24.55
C VAL A 618 -25.25 40.72 -25.39
N ARG A 619 -24.50 41.61 -24.73
CA ARG A 619 -23.65 42.63 -25.35
C ARG A 619 -22.43 42.87 -24.48
N CYS A 620 -21.27 42.97 -25.12
CA CYS A 620 -20.00 43.29 -24.47
C CYS A 620 -19.36 44.51 -25.14
N SER A 621 -18.51 45.22 -24.41
CA SER A 621 -17.68 46.27 -25.00
C SER A 621 -16.50 45.67 -25.77
N ASP A 622 -15.98 46.42 -26.75
CA ASP A 622 -14.77 46.06 -27.49
C ASP A 622 -13.48 46.40 -26.69
N THR A 623 -13.56 46.47 -25.37
CA THR A 623 -12.41 46.76 -24.49
C THR A 623 -11.42 45.61 -24.58
N ASN A 624 -10.14 45.92 -24.73
CA ASN A 624 -9.08 44.92 -24.86
C ASN A 624 -8.39 44.70 -23.51
N ASP A 625 -8.98 43.83 -22.68
CA ASP A 625 -8.52 43.43 -21.35
C ASP A 625 -8.55 41.90 -21.26
N PRO A 626 -7.59 41.19 -21.89
CA PRO A 626 -7.69 39.76 -22.14
C PRO A 626 -7.77 38.93 -20.85
N VAL A 627 -8.52 37.84 -20.91
CA VAL A 627 -8.66 36.84 -19.84
C VAL A 627 -8.54 35.43 -20.40
N CYS A 628 -8.02 34.52 -19.59
CA CYS A 628 -7.99 33.10 -19.89
C CYS A 628 -9.23 32.44 -19.31
N GLY A 629 -10.01 31.78 -20.16
CA GLY A 629 -11.18 31.01 -19.74
C GLY A 629 -10.81 29.65 -19.17
N CYS A 630 -11.72 29.06 -18.41
CA CYS A 630 -11.61 27.68 -17.92
C CYS A 630 -11.65 26.60 -19.03
N ASP A 631 -11.85 27.01 -20.27
CA ASP A 631 -11.78 26.21 -21.49
C ASP A 631 -10.42 26.36 -22.21
N ASP A 632 -9.43 26.94 -21.53
CA ASP A 632 -8.09 27.24 -22.04
C ASP A 632 -8.07 28.17 -23.28
N GLN A 633 -9.14 28.94 -23.50
CA GLN A 633 -9.22 29.94 -24.57
C GLN A 633 -9.04 31.36 -24.03
N THR A 634 -8.25 32.15 -24.76
CA THR A 634 -8.12 33.59 -24.49
C THR A 634 -9.33 34.34 -25.03
N TYR A 635 -10.02 35.06 -24.16
CA TYR A 635 -11.10 35.97 -24.51
C TYR A 635 -10.63 37.42 -24.44
N GLN A 636 -11.15 38.29 -25.31
CA GLN A 636 -10.75 39.71 -25.37
C GLN A 636 -11.06 40.47 -24.07
N ASN A 637 -12.09 40.04 -23.33
CA ASN A 637 -12.42 40.51 -21.99
C ASN A 637 -13.36 39.52 -21.27
N SER A 638 -13.53 39.71 -19.96
CA SER A 638 -14.39 38.90 -19.08
C SER A 638 -15.85 38.81 -19.55
N CYS A 639 -16.39 39.89 -20.14
CA CYS A 639 -17.75 39.86 -20.66
C CYS A 639 -17.86 38.89 -21.85
N MET A 640 -16.88 38.88 -22.75
CA MET A 640 -16.89 37.95 -23.88
C MET A 640 -16.76 36.48 -23.44
N ALA A 641 -15.96 36.20 -22.39
CA ALA A 641 -15.92 34.89 -21.74
C ALA A 641 -17.30 34.49 -21.16
N GLY A 642 -17.92 35.37 -20.38
CA GLY A 642 -19.27 35.13 -19.84
C GLY A 642 -20.35 34.98 -20.92
N MET A 643 -20.22 35.66 -22.07
CA MET A 643 -21.14 35.52 -23.21
C MET A 643 -21.03 34.14 -23.87
N ALA A 644 -19.82 33.56 -23.91
CA ALA A 644 -19.62 32.16 -24.28
C ALA A 644 -20.15 31.20 -23.19
N GLY A 645 -20.25 31.67 -21.94
CA GLY A 645 -20.65 30.90 -20.78
C GLY A 645 -19.47 30.20 -20.11
N VAL A 646 -18.34 30.90 -20.08
CA VAL A 646 -17.05 30.39 -19.60
C VAL A 646 -16.59 31.25 -18.42
N SER A 647 -16.27 30.59 -17.31
CA SER A 647 -15.68 31.21 -16.12
C SER A 647 -14.20 31.53 -16.33
N ILE A 648 -13.66 32.45 -15.52
CA ILE A 648 -12.31 32.97 -15.71
C ILE A 648 -11.31 32.13 -14.92
N LEU A 649 -10.31 31.58 -15.62
CA LEU A 649 -9.16 30.92 -15.00
C LEU A 649 -8.10 31.92 -14.55
N ALA A 650 -7.78 32.91 -15.39
CA ALA A 650 -6.74 33.87 -15.06
C ALA A 650 -6.94 35.20 -15.79
N LEU A 651 -6.39 36.26 -15.21
CA LEU A 651 -6.24 37.53 -15.90
C LEU A 651 -5.10 37.45 -16.91
N GLY A 652 -5.27 38.06 -18.08
CA GLY A 652 -4.32 37.97 -19.19
C GLY A 652 -4.65 36.84 -20.18
N GLU A 653 -3.83 36.69 -21.21
CA GLU A 653 -3.98 35.61 -22.19
C GLU A 653 -3.62 34.25 -21.58
N CYS A 654 -4.23 33.16 -22.07
CA CYS A 654 -3.84 31.82 -21.67
C CYS A 654 -2.36 31.55 -22.00
N PRO A 655 -1.63 30.81 -21.15
CA PRO A 655 -0.27 30.41 -21.45
C PRO A 655 -0.25 29.56 -22.74
N SER A 656 0.59 29.94 -23.69
CA SER A 656 0.80 29.14 -24.90
C SER A 656 1.42 27.78 -24.53
N PRO A 657 0.98 26.68 -25.16
CA PRO A 657 1.61 25.38 -24.90
C PRO A 657 3.09 25.47 -25.30
N THR A 658 3.97 25.31 -24.31
CA THR A 658 5.42 25.21 -24.54
C THR A 658 5.66 23.91 -25.33
N PRO A 659 6.31 23.96 -26.50
CA PRO A 659 6.52 22.79 -27.36
C PRO A 659 7.44 21.75 -26.74
#